data_AF-A0A415SSS2-F1
#
_entry.id   AF-A0A415SSS2-F1
#
_cell.length_a   1.000
_cell.length_b   1.000
_cell.length_c   1.000
_cell.angle_alpha   90.00
_cell.angle_beta   90.00
_cell.angle_gamma   90.00
#
_symmetry.space_group_name_H-M   'P 1'
#
loop_
_entity.id
_entity.type
_entity.pdbx_description
1 polymer ?
#
loop_
_entity_poly.entity_id
_entity_poly.type
_entity_poly.pdbx_seq_one_letter_code
_entity_poly.pdbx_strand_id
1 'polypeptide(L)'
;MIHGIIKIMHMKKNLFLLGIALTTWFSSCKDDNVNIGVENPVQTGEEILFGSSLTSTGENPESRTEYGVRDDKGVNVQWATDGSDEIAIFCLQASQPANHLVKYKVDPSKTDPAVAETVTKVNPEEAGLQWGAGDEHRFYAFYPADAVKGSTEENETGKITAKIPVTQQVQSWREVQAGGEGCIDGMKTYFGLPNMDYAYMYAFSKVSKSEIAQGGSVDLQFHNLVTVLDITVRGPEEGNVTVTNINVSAISGNPILTGDFTCNIRAAEEGKPASATCEAAGDLNQVRNMISIPCYDRTEGKYITLGKDECLNVKAYLIPDDNNSIDRRTLKISVATLNGGAVKERTLEQAAVTPHMINRILLPKLIPGGTNYWMSSLDPNIYVSELSIPGSKFSVLTSDNGASPAYQNVSIEKQFQDGVRAFIFQTATKTKSANTTYDGMYVMSDDRRIKTLSDAIMDVASYLAKCESEKKYNEFAFILLTYQGGQTPIWEDDEQYWINHLNDEINNIKGDSQYRIYTGEITPNTTIDDVKGKIILKANYNSKKMINGYNGTAPILFSYWDGFYGPEDGNSYYQDKYQGMPMNWKTPEWYESAPNAKLRWYYQEATHVGTGTEATKEQKETYIKKLFTESVNLYKNDVDHKTWFMNDLGGEYISGNNTTQLATDMNNLGVRELQNRTENAGLGLVFMNFADKQSTSGALYKSDWLIQTLIDNNFKFALRKKGSTTTYDSSYTSGGSVIE
;
A
#
# COMPACT_ATOMS: atom_id res chain seq x y z
N MET A 1 -73.76 24.93 -0.46
CA MET A 1 -72.90 25.91 0.26
C MET A 1 -71.47 25.64 -0.17
N ILE A 2 -70.94 26.39 -1.14
CA ILE A 2 -70.05 27.56 -0.92
C ILE A 2 -68.71 27.08 -0.31
N HIS A 3 -67.51 27.20 -0.90
CA HIS A 3 -66.97 27.87 -2.10
C HIS A 3 -65.63 27.18 -2.44
N GLY A 4 -65.34 26.95 -3.72
CA GLY A 4 -64.00 26.62 -4.21
C GLY A 4 -63.73 27.45 -5.46
N ILE A 5 -62.86 28.46 -5.34
CA ILE A 5 -62.53 29.42 -6.39
C ILE A 5 -60.99 29.44 -6.56
N ILE A 6 -60.55 29.02 -7.76
CA ILE A 6 -59.62 29.71 -8.70
C ILE A 6 -58.17 29.94 -8.17
N LYS A 7 -57.06 29.59 -8.85
CA LYS A 7 -56.65 29.66 -10.26
C LYS A 7 -55.35 28.84 -10.39
N ILE A 8 -55.23 27.97 -11.40
CA ILE A 8 -53.91 27.50 -11.86
C ILE A 8 -53.56 28.31 -13.10
N MET A 9 -52.53 29.15 -12.97
CA MET A 9 -51.88 29.87 -14.06
C MET A 9 -50.82 28.97 -14.69
N HIS A 10 -50.90 28.82 -16.02
CA HIS A 10 -49.85 28.24 -16.85
C HIS A 10 -48.55 29.04 -16.74
N MET A 11 -47.42 28.35 -16.63
CA MET A 11 -46.11 28.89 -17.00
C MET A 11 -45.35 27.85 -17.84
N LYS A 12 -45.05 28.25 -19.08
CA LYS A 12 -44.30 27.50 -20.10
C LYS A 12 -42.91 27.12 -19.59
N LYS A 13 -42.54 25.84 -19.73
CA LYS A 13 -41.13 25.41 -19.85
C LYS A 13 -40.92 24.94 -21.28
N ASN A 14 -40.19 25.72 -22.06
CA ASN A 14 -39.71 25.31 -23.38
C ASN A 14 -38.56 24.32 -23.16
N LEU A 15 -38.85 23.04 -23.35
CA LEU A 15 -37.86 21.98 -23.39
C LEU A 15 -37.55 21.72 -24.88
N PHE A 16 -36.41 22.21 -25.36
CA PHE A 16 -35.92 21.84 -26.70
C PHE A 16 -35.26 20.46 -26.60
N LEU A 17 -36.06 19.42 -26.84
CA LEU A 17 -35.60 18.06 -27.11
C LEU A 17 -35.30 17.95 -28.61
N LEU A 18 -34.03 17.91 -28.99
CA LEU A 18 -33.59 17.46 -30.31
C LEU A 18 -33.09 16.02 -30.17
N GLY A 19 -34.02 15.07 -30.18
CA GLY A 19 -33.71 13.65 -30.36
C GLY A 19 -33.66 13.36 -31.86
N ILE A 20 -32.53 12.83 -32.35
CA ILE A 20 -32.38 12.39 -33.74
C ILE A 20 -32.10 10.89 -33.74
N ALA A 21 -32.92 10.17 -34.52
CA ALA A 21 -32.83 8.73 -34.73
C ALA A 21 -31.65 8.38 -35.65
N LEU A 22 -30.80 7.44 -35.22
CA LEU A 22 -29.77 6.82 -36.03
C LEU A 22 -30.39 5.94 -37.13
N THR A 23 -30.22 6.31 -38.40
CA THR A 23 -30.45 5.41 -39.54
C THR A 23 -29.11 4.90 -40.05
N THR A 24 -28.85 3.62 -39.83
CA THR A 24 -27.72 2.86 -40.40
C THR A 24 -27.94 2.63 -41.90
N TRP A 25 -27.06 3.14 -42.76
CA TRP A 25 -26.97 2.73 -44.17
C TRP A 25 -25.68 1.92 -44.39
N PHE A 26 -25.84 0.60 -44.50
CA PHE A 26 -24.86 -0.25 -45.19
C PHE A 26 -25.19 -0.25 -46.68
N SER A 27 -24.32 0.29 -47.53
CA SER A 27 -24.36 0.06 -48.98
C SER A 27 -23.10 -0.66 -49.44
N SER A 28 -23.23 -1.97 -49.65
CA SER A 28 -22.36 -2.75 -50.53
C SER A 28 -22.80 -2.52 -51.97
N CYS A 29 -21.93 -1.92 -52.79
CA CYS A 29 -21.64 -2.23 -54.21
C CYS A 29 -20.80 -1.10 -54.84
N LYS A 30 -19.58 -1.43 -55.33
CA LYS A 30 -18.91 -0.72 -56.43
C LYS A 30 -19.46 -1.34 -57.74
N ASP A 31 -19.75 -0.63 -58.83
CA ASP A 31 -19.00 0.44 -59.49
C ASP A 31 -19.91 1.61 -59.91
N ASP A 32 -19.46 2.83 -59.64
CA ASP A 32 -19.25 3.86 -60.67
C ASP A 32 -18.50 5.05 -60.04
N ASN A 33 -17.43 5.47 -60.71
CA ASN A 33 -16.66 6.67 -60.36
C ASN A 33 -17.53 7.91 -60.54
N VAL A 34 -18.18 8.35 -59.47
CA VAL A 34 -18.62 9.72 -59.29
C VAL A 34 -17.85 10.26 -58.10
N ASN A 35 -17.09 11.33 -58.32
CA ASN A 35 -16.46 12.11 -57.26
C ASN A 35 -17.61 12.85 -56.53
N ILE A 36 -18.36 12.12 -55.71
CA ILE A 36 -19.44 12.67 -54.88
C ILE A 36 -18.74 13.33 -53.70
N GLY A 37 -18.38 14.60 -53.86
CA GLY A 37 -18.07 15.45 -52.71
C GLY A 37 -19.25 15.44 -51.73
N VAL A 38 -18.96 15.57 -50.44
CA VAL A 38 -19.98 15.53 -49.40
C VAL A 38 -20.98 16.68 -49.61
N GLU A 39 -22.27 16.36 -49.69
CA GLU A 39 -23.33 17.34 -49.87
C GLU A 39 -23.54 18.14 -48.57
N ASN A 40 -23.31 19.45 -48.62
CA ASN A 40 -23.33 20.38 -47.47
C ASN A 40 -22.33 20.02 -46.35
N PRO A 41 -21.02 20.31 -46.54
CA PRO A 41 -20.03 20.09 -45.49
C PRO A 41 -20.23 21.07 -44.32
N VAL A 42 -19.72 20.70 -43.15
CA VAL A 42 -19.70 21.56 -41.95
C VAL A 42 -18.95 22.89 -42.19
N GLN A 43 -19.40 23.95 -41.52
CA GLN A 43 -18.94 25.32 -41.75
C GLN A 43 -18.15 25.88 -40.56
N THR A 44 -17.27 26.83 -40.83
CA THR A 44 -16.51 27.53 -39.78
C THR A 44 -17.45 28.17 -38.75
N GLY A 45 -17.17 27.94 -37.47
CA GLY A 45 -17.98 28.40 -36.34
C GLY A 45 -19.13 27.45 -35.94
N GLU A 46 -19.44 26.42 -36.73
CA GLU A 46 -20.35 25.36 -36.29
C GLU A 46 -19.69 24.53 -35.17
N GLU A 47 -20.48 24.09 -34.19
CA GLU A 47 -20.01 23.22 -33.12
C GLU A 47 -19.71 21.83 -33.66
N ILE A 48 -18.59 21.25 -33.23
CA ILE A 48 -18.11 19.95 -33.66
C ILE A 48 -18.80 18.86 -32.82
N LEU A 49 -19.42 17.91 -33.51
CA LEU A 49 -20.02 16.73 -32.91
C LEU A 49 -19.00 15.59 -32.87
N PHE A 50 -19.05 14.78 -31.81
CA PHE A 50 -18.13 13.66 -31.62
C PHE A 50 -18.90 12.35 -31.47
N GLY A 51 -18.36 11.31 -32.10
CA GLY A 51 -18.59 9.92 -31.73
C GLY A 51 -17.37 9.41 -30.99
N SER A 52 -17.52 8.34 -30.21
CA SER A 52 -16.37 7.72 -29.58
C SER A 52 -16.55 6.21 -29.49
N SER A 53 -15.46 5.48 -29.67
CA SER A 53 -15.41 4.04 -29.53
C SER A 53 -14.14 3.59 -28.82
N LEU A 54 -14.21 2.42 -28.20
CA LEU A 54 -13.09 1.73 -27.59
C LEU A 54 -12.52 0.71 -28.60
N THR A 55 -11.20 0.64 -28.76
CA THR A 55 -10.55 -0.45 -29.52
C THR A 55 -10.83 -1.82 -28.89
N SER A 56 -11.61 -2.65 -29.60
CA SER A 56 -12.00 -4.00 -29.16
C SER A 56 -11.47 -5.13 -30.06
N THR A 57 -10.65 -4.84 -31.08
CA THR A 57 -10.27 -5.82 -32.09
C THR A 57 -8.96 -6.55 -31.76
N GLY A 58 -9.02 -7.64 -30.97
CA GLY A 58 -7.88 -8.56 -30.78
C GLY A 58 -7.99 -9.49 -29.55
N GLU A 59 -7.14 -10.52 -29.47
CA GLU A 59 -7.02 -11.41 -28.29
C GLU A 59 -6.55 -10.66 -27.01
N ASN A 60 -6.06 -9.42 -27.16
CA ASN A 60 -5.71 -8.51 -26.06
C ASN A 60 -6.32 -7.13 -26.35
N PRO A 61 -7.40 -6.73 -25.66
CA PRO A 61 -8.03 -5.43 -25.87
C PRO A 61 -7.07 -4.28 -25.55
N GLU A 62 -7.19 -3.20 -26.32
CA GLU A 62 -6.29 -2.06 -26.25
C GLU A 62 -6.85 -0.86 -25.50
N SER A 63 -8.10 -0.80 -25.04
CA SER A 63 -8.66 0.36 -24.30
C SER A 63 -9.54 -0.07 -23.11
N ARG A 64 -9.97 0.82 -22.19
CA ARG A 64 -10.97 0.58 -21.10
C ARG A 64 -11.39 1.79 -20.24
N THR A 65 -12.67 1.81 -19.83
CA THR A 65 -13.18 2.62 -18.71
C THR A 65 -14.07 1.83 -17.75
N GLU A 66 -14.71 0.73 -18.18
CA GLU A 66 -15.28 -0.32 -17.34
C GLU A 66 -14.92 -1.74 -17.85
N TYR A 67 -14.87 -2.72 -16.94
CA TYR A 67 -14.67 -4.12 -17.27
C TYR A 67 -16.01 -4.88 -17.32
N GLY A 68 -16.41 -5.25 -18.53
CA GLY A 68 -17.59 -6.07 -18.80
C GLY A 68 -17.42 -7.54 -18.40
N VAL A 69 -18.24 -8.39 -19.01
CA VAL A 69 -18.16 -9.84 -18.86
C VAL A 69 -16.91 -10.35 -19.59
N ARG A 70 -16.20 -11.29 -18.96
CA ARG A 70 -15.04 -11.94 -19.58
C ARG A 70 -15.49 -13.08 -20.50
N ASP A 71 -14.92 -13.18 -21.68
CA ASP A 71 -15.17 -14.26 -22.62
C ASP A 71 -13.84 -14.90 -23.10
N ASP A 72 -13.94 -15.77 -24.10
CA ASP A 72 -12.81 -16.44 -24.75
C ASP A 72 -11.86 -15.44 -25.43
N LYS A 73 -12.39 -14.32 -25.91
CA LYS A 73 -11.63 -13.23 -26.54
C LYS A 73 -11.01 -12.28 -25.54
N GLY A 74 -11.53 -12.18 -24.32
CA GLY A 74 -10.92 -11.41 -23.23
C GLY A 74 -11.89 -10.77 -22.26
N VAL A 75 -11.43 -9.74 -21.56
CA VAL A 75 -12.33 -8.95 -20.72
C VAL A 75 -12.98 -7.92 -21.62
N ASN A 76 -14.31 -7.97 -21.76
CA ASN A 76 -15.03 -6.96 -22.54
C ASN A 76 -14.81 -5.57 -21.94
N VAL A 77 -14.73 -4.59 -22.82
CA VAL A 77 -14.33 -3.22 -22.53
C VAL A 77 -15.50 -2.31 -22.87
N GLN A 78 -15.90 -1.45 -21.94
CA GLN A 78 -17.13 -0.66 -22.06
C GLN A 78 -16.92 0.74 -21.51
N TRP A 79 -17.62 1.72 -22.06
CA TRP A 79 -17.87 2.99 -21.38
C TRP A 79 -18.79 2.76 -20.18
N ALA A 80 -18.66 3.61 -19.16
CA ALA A 80 -19.40 3.52 -17.93
C ALA A 80 -20.89 3.62 -18.18
N THR A 81 -21.62 2.57 -17.80
CA THR A 81 -23.05 2.43 -18.17
C THR A 81 -23.97 3.49 -17.56
N ASP A 82 -23.50 4.20 -16.52
CA ASP A 82 -24.18 5.35 -15.92
C ASP A 82 -23.85 6.69 -16.62
N GLY A 83 -22.99 6.65 -17.64
CA GLY A 83 -22.48 7.80 -18.38
C GLY A 83 -21.45 8.63 -17.60
N SER A 84 -20.92 8.15 -16.48
CA SER A 84 -20.01 8.96 -15.65
C SER A 84 -18.65 9.27 -16.31
N ASP A 85 -18.32 8.63 -17.43
CA ASP A 85 -17.05 8.85 -18.12
C ASP A 85 -16.98 10.22 -18.78
N GLU A 86 -15.87 10.92 -18.50
CA GLU A 86 -15.52 12.19 -19.12
C GLU A 86 -14.18 12.07 -19.88
N ILE A 87 -14.16 12.63 -21.09
CA ILE A 87 -12.98 12.76 -21.95
C ILE A 87 -12.66 14.22 -22.21
N ALA A 88 -11.37 14.54 -22.32
CA ALA A 88 -10.90 15.86 -22.71
C ALA A 88 -10.51 15.83 -24.19
N ILE A 89 -11.06 16.73 -25.02
CA ILE A 89 -10.77 16.79 -26.46
C ILE A 89 -10.08 18.12 -26.77
N PHE A 90 -9.00 18.02 -27.53
CA PHE A 90 -8.12 19.10 -27.89
C PHE A 90 -7.97 19.25 -29.43
N CYS A 91 -8.07 20.47 -29.94
CA CYS A 91 -7.88 20.77 -31.38
C CYS A 91 -7.38 22.20 -31.61
N LEU A 92 -6.09 22.38 -31.94
CA LEU A 92 -5.49 23.71 -32.21
C LEU A 92 -6.16 24.45 -33.38
N GLN A 93 -6.76 23.71 -34.30
CA GLN A 93 -7.42 24.28 -35.47
C GLN A 93 -8.83 24.79 -35.14
N ALA A 94 -9.38 24.46 -33.97
CA ALA A 94 -10.71 24.92 -33.56
C ALA A 94 -10.73 26.44 -33.33
N SER A 95 -11.82 27.10 -33.71
CA SER A 95 -12.00 28.55 -33.55
C SER A 95 -12.44 28.97 -32.15
N GLN A 96 -13.01 28.03 -31.38
CA GLN A 96 -13.41 28.17 -29.99
C GLN A 96 -13.24 26.82 -29.27
N PRO A 97 -13.08 26.84 -27.93
CA PRO A 97 -12.68 27.99 -27.11
C PRO A 97 -11.22 28.41 -27.37
N ALA A 98 -10.79 29.56 -26.84
CA ALA A 98 -9.45 30.11 -27.09
C ALA A 98 -8.28 29.22 -26.58
N ASN A 99 -8.54 28.35 -25.61
CA ASN A 99 -7.59 27.35 -25.11
C ASN A 99 -7.66 26.02 -25.89
N HIS A 100 -8.53 25.92 -26.90
CA HIS A 100 -8.65 24.78 -27.82
C HIS A 100 -8.96 23.44 -27.14
N LEU A 101 -9.54 23.47 -25.94
CA LEU A 101 -9.77 22.32 -25.07
C LEU A 101 -11.19 22.36 -24.50
N VAL A 102 -11.93 21.26 -24.61
CA VAL A 102 -13.25 21.08 -24.00
C VAL A 102 -13.36 19.68 -23.40
N LYS A 103 -14.03 19.57 -22.25
CA LYS A 103 -14.39 18.29 -21.63
C LYS A 103 -15.79 17.84 -22.07
N TYR A 104 -15.91 16.55 -22.39
CA TYR A 104 -17.14 15.93 -22.84
C TYR A 104 -17.48 14.71 -22.00
N LYS A 105 -18.76 14.53 -21.71
CA LYS A 105 -19.36 13.34 -21.12
C LYS A 105 -19.66 12.32 -22.22
N VAL A 106 -19.38 11.05 -21.96
CA VAL A 106 -19.66 9.93 -22.86
C VAL A 106 -20.82 9.12 -22.31
N ASP A 107 -21.95 9.11 -23.01
CA ASP A 107 -23.08 8.22 -22.70
C ASP A 107 -23.02 7.00 -23.65
N PRO A 108 -22.79 5.77 -23.14
CA PRO A 108 -22.68 4.57 -23.98
C PRO A 108 -23.97 4.19 -24.69
N SER A 109 -23.81 3.49 -25.82
CA SER A 109 -24.89 2.75 -26.45
C SER A 109 -25.38 1.61 -25.57
N LYS A 110 -26.70 1.52 -25.44
CA LYS A 110 -27.38 0.45 -24.68
C LYS A 110 -27.21 -0.93 -25.30
N THR A 111 -26.90 -1.00 -26.59
CA THR A 111 -26.72 -2.28 -27.31
C THR A 111 -25.26 -2.67 -27.46
N ASP A 112 -24.36 -1.69 -27.50
CA ASP A 112 -22.91 -1.90 -27.54
C ASP A 112 -22.20 -0.83 -26.69
N PRO A 113 -22.00 -1.08 -25.39
CA PRO A 113 -21.39 -0.09 -24.49
C PRO A 113 -19.93 0.28 -24.83
N ALA A 114 -19.28 -0.39 -25.78
CA ALA A 114 -17.97 0.02 -26.29
C ALA A 114 -18.05 1.24 -27.23
N VAL A 115 -19.25 1.60 -27.68
CA VAL A 115 -19.52 2.73 -28.58
C VAL A 115 -20.40 3.75 -27.86
N ALA A 116 -20.05 5.03 -27.96
CA ALA A 116 -20.86 6.12 -27.43
C ALA A 116 -22.17 6.28 -28.23
N GLU A 117 -23.30 6.36 -27.53
CA GLU A 117 -24.56 6.82 -28.13
C GLU A 117 -24.52 8.34 -28.31
N THR A 118 -23.99 9.05 -27.32
CA THR A 118 -23.77 10.50 -27.40
C THR A 118 -22.47 10.92 -26.72
N VAL A 119 -21.86 11.97 -27.24
CA VAL A 119 -20.74 12.68 -26.62
C VAL A 119 -21.15 14.14 -26.48
N THR A 120 -21.31 14.62 -25.25
CA THR A 120 -21.88 15.94 -24.97
C THR A 120 -20.99 16.75 -24.04
N LYS A 121 -21.01 18.08 -24.16
CA LYS A 121 -20.14 18.95 -23.35
C LYS A 121 -20.52 18.84 -21.88
N VAL A 122 -19.52 18.75 -21.00
CA VAL A 122 -19.73 18.75 -19.54
C VAL A 122 -20.35 20.06 -19.07
N ASN A 123 -19.96 21.19 -19.68
CA ASN A 123 -20.61 22.49 -19.48
C ASN A 123 -21.42 22.91 -20.73
N PRO A 124 -22.75 22.74 -20.74
CA PRO A 124 -23.59 23.11 -21.89
C PRO A 124 -23.66 24.62 -22.16
N GLU A 125 -23.37 25.46 -21.17
CA GLU A 125 -23.44 26.92 -21.28
C GLU A 125 -22.19 27.53 -21.95
N GLU A 126 -21.10 26.77 -22.02
CA GLU A 126 -19.86 27.17 -22.69
C GLU A 126 -19.82 26.70 -24.15
N ALA A 127 -19.03 27.41 -24.96
CA ALA A 127 -18.81 27.02 -26.34
C ALA A 127 -18.06 25.68 -26.40
N GLY A 128 -18.56 24.75 -27.22
CA GLY A 128 -17.80 23.55 -27.58
C GLY A 128 -16.64 23.87 -28.50
N LEU A 129 -15.92 22.82 -28.91
CA LEU A 129 -15.01 22.93 -30.04
C LEU A 129 -15.80 23.34 -31.28
N GLN A 130 -15.37 24.41 -31.95
CA GLN A 130 -15.99 24.89 -33.19
C GLN A 130 -15.03 24.79 -34.36
N TRP A 131 -15.55 24.46 -35.55
CA TRP A 131 -14.75 24.35 -36.77
C TRP A 131 -14.00 25.66 -37.05
N GLY A 132 -12.71 25.55 -37.34
CA GLY A 132 -11.83 26.65 -37.72
C GLY A 132 -11.96 27.07 -39.18
N ALA A 133 -11.19 28.10 -39.55
CA ALA A 133 -11.12 28.57 -40.92
C ALA A 133 -10.42 27.57 -41.86
N GLY A 134 -9.40 26.86 -41.34
CA GLY A 134 -8.70 25.80 -42.05
C GLY A 134 -9.62 24.63 -42.44
N ASP A 135 -9.13 23.79 -43.34
CA ASP A 135 -9.85 22.58 -43.75
C ASP A 135 -9.45 21.38 -42.89
N GLU A 136 -8.14 21.11 -42.74
CA GLU A 136 -7.62 20.06 -41.86
C GLU A 136 -7.82 20.42 -40.37
N HIS A 137 -8.34 19.46 -39.60
CA HIS A 137 -8.45 19.53 -38.15
C HIS A 137 -7.86 18.26 -37.51
N ARG A 138 -7.14 18.42 -36.40
CA ARG A 138 -6.51 17.33 -35.67
C ARG A 138 -7.05 17.29 -34.25
N PHE A 139 -7.76 16.21 -33.95
CA PHE A 139 -8.39 15.98 -32.67
C PHE A 139 -7.56 15.01 -31.85
N TYR A 140 -7.23 15.42 -30.64
CA TYR A 140 -6.57 14.58 -29.65
C TYR A 140 -7.48 14.47 -28.44
N ALA A 141 -7.81 13.25 -28.04
CA ALA A 141 -8.63 13.03 -26.85
C ALA A 141 -7.84 12.31 -25.76
N PHE A 142 -8.19 12.56 -24.50
CA PHE A 142 -7.56 11.96 -23.34
C PHE A 142 -8.61 11.52 -22.31
N TYR A 143 -8.41 10.34 -21.74
CA TYR A 143 -9.21 9.81 -20.63
C TYR A 143 -8.31 9.44 -19.44
N PRO A 144 -8.75 9.68 -18.20
CA PRO A 144 -9.93 10.47 -17.82
C PRO A 144 -9.69 11.97 -18.05
N ALA A 145 -10.75 12.74 -18.28
CA ALA A 145 -10.67 14.18 -18.54
C ALA A 145 -9.99 14.97 -17.41
N ASP A 146 -10.09 14.51 -16.17
CA ASP A 146 -9.54 15.17 -14.98
C ASP A 146 -8.02 15.16 -14.89
N ALA A 147 -7.36 14.31 -15.68
CA ALA A 147 -5.91 14.35 -15.83
C ALA A 147 -5.44 15.61 -16.58
N VAL A 148 -6.30 16.20 -17.42
CA VAL A 148 -5.98 17.34 -18.27
C VAL A 148 -6.30 18.64 -17.53
N LYS A 149 -5.26 19.43 -17.20
CA LYS A 149 -5.43 20.67 -16.44
C LYS A 149 -5.75 21.88 -17.32
N GLY A 150 -5.53 21.78 -18.63
CA GLY A 150 -5.70 22.88 -19.58
C GLY A 150 -4.69 24.01 -19.38
N SER A 151 -3.52 23.70 -18.81
CA SER A 151 -2.45 24.66 -18.55
C SER A 151 -1.81 25.15 -19.86
N THR A 152 -1.17 26.32 -19.81
CA THR A 152 -0.40 26.85 -20.95
C THR A 152 0.65 25.85 -21.42
N GLU A 153 1.33 25.16 -20.49
CA GLU A 153 2.35 24.17 -20.80
C GLU A 153 1.76 22.95 -21.54
N GLU A 154 0.64 22.38 -21.06
CA GLU A 154 -0.05 21.29 -21.76
C GLU A 154 -0.51 21.74 -23.16
N ASN A 155 -0.99 22.98 -23.29
CA ASN A 155 -1.39 23.54 -24.57
C ASN A 155 -0.21 23.84 -25.52
N GLU A 156 0.98 24.13 -25.02
CA GLU A 156 2.14 24.36 -25.89
C GLU A 156 2.79 23.04 -26.31
N THR A 157 2.95 22.11 -25.36
CA THR A 157 3.73 20.89 -25.55
C THR A 157 2.90 19.68 -26.00
N GLY A 158 1.60 19.67 -25.71
CA GLY A 158 0.75 18.47 -25.87
C GLY A 158 1.05 17.37 -24.84
N LYS A 159 1.82 17.67 -23.79
CA LYS A 159 2.23 16.72 -22.76
C LYS A 159 1.29 16.79 -21.55
N ILE A 160 0.63 15.68 -21.25
CA ILE A 160 -0.27 15.54 -20.09
C ILE A 160 0.44 14.74 -19.01
N THR A 161 0.37 15.20 -17.76
CA THR A 161 0.97 14.49 -16.62
C THR A 161 -0.09 13.73 -15.83
N ALA A 162 0.13 12.43 -15.67
CA ALA A 162 -0.74 11.48 -15.01
C ALA A 162 0.01 10.73 -13.89
N LYS A 163 -0.71 9.95 -13.07
CA LYS A 163 -0.12 9.25 -11.91
C LYS A 163 -0.68 7.84 -11.72
N ILE A 164 0.21 6.86 -11.60
CA ILE A 164 -0.15 5.50 -11.16
C ILE A 164 0.30 5.32 -9.71
N PRO A 165 -0.60 5.08 -8.74
CA PRO A 165 -0.17 4.90 -7.35
C PRO A 165 0.46 3.51 -7.10
N VAL A 166 1.28 3.42 -6.05
CA VAL A 166 1.83 2.16 -5.54
C VAL A 166 0.71 1.24 -5.04
N THR A 167 -0.18 1.76 -4.18
CA THR A 167 -1.35 1.01 -3.72
C THR A 167 -2.51 1.22 -4.70
N GLN A 168 -2.98 0.14 -5.30
CA GLN A 168 -4.14 0.11 -6.20
C GLN A 168 -5.26 -0.65 -5.51
N GLN A 169 -6.10 0.08 -4.78
CA GLN A 169 -7.18 -0.47 -3.97
C GLN A 169 -8.31 -1.02 -4.87
N VAL A 170 -8.75 -2.25 -4.59
CA VAL A 170 -9.98 -2.81 -5.15
C VAL A 170 -11.18 -1.99 -4.67
N GLN A 171 -11.98 -1.49 -5.61
CA GLN A 171 -13.15 -0.65 -5.33
C GLN A 171 -14.35 -1.48 -4.88
N SER A 172 -14.56 -2.62 -5.53
CA SER A 172 -15.64 -3.55 -5.19
C SER A 172 -15.31 -4.97 -5.70
N TRP A 173 -16.03 -5.96 -5.17
CA TRP A 173 -15.90 -7.34 -5.59
C TRP A 173 -17.15 -7.80 -6.32
N ARG A 174 -16.97 -8.45 -7.47
CA ARG A 174 -18.03 -9.12 -8.23
C ARG A 174 -17.80 -10.62 -8.20
N GLU A 175 -18.73 -11.37 -7.62
CA GLU A 175 -18.70 -12.83 -7.60
C GLU A 175 -19.40 -13.40 -8.84
N VAL A 176 -18.73 -14.33 -9.53
CA VAL A 176 -19.31 -15.13 -10.63
C VAL A 176 -19.29 -16.59 -10.22
N GLN A 177 -20.45 -17.25 -10.29
CA GLN A 177 -20.57 -18.68 -9.94
C GLN A 177 -19.85 -19.58 -10.95
N ALA A 178 -19.48 -20.78 -10.51
CA ALA A 178 -18.91 -21.80 -11.39
C ALA A 178 -19.84 -22.09 -12.57
N GLY A 179 -19.29 -22.09 -13.79
CA GLY A 179 -20.05 -22.25 -15.04
C GLY A 179 -20.92 -21.05 -15.44
N GLY A 180 -20.95 -19.97 -14.66
CA GLY A 180 -21.64 -18.74 -15.02
C GLY A 180 -20.94 -17.96 -16.13
N GLU A 181 -21.68 -17.05 -16.79
CA GLU A 181 -21.11 -16.16 -17.80
C GLU A 181 -19.99 -15.30 -17.17
N GLY A 182 -18.82 -15.26 -17.80
CA GLY A 182 -17.66 -14.55 -17.23
C GLY A 182 -16.74 -15.37 -16.33
N CYS A 183 -17.09 -16.62 -15.98
CA CYS A 183 -16.26 -17.43 -15.10
C CYS A 183 -14.91 -17.79 -15.76
N ILE A 184 -13.83 -17.85 -14.97
CA ILE A 184 -12.51 -18.23 -15.48
C ILE A 184 -12.37 -19.74 -15.38
N ASP A 185 -12.16 -20.42 -16.50
CA ASP A 185 -11.97 -21.88 -16.57
C ASP A 185 -13.09 -22.70 -15.89
N GLY A 186 -14.33 -22.20 -15.93
CA GLY A 186 -15.48 -22.84 -15.27
C GLY A 186 -15.51 -22.66 -13.75
N MET A 187 -14.52 -22.00 -13.16
CA MET A 187 -14.36 -21.85 -11.71
C MET A 187 -15.21 -20.71 -11.16
N LYS A 188 -15.65 -20.85 -9.91
CA LYS A 188 -16.18 -19.72 -9.15
C LYS A 188 -15.11 -18.63 -9.09
N THR A 189 -15.44 -17.41 -9.49
CA THR A 189 -14.46 -16.33 -9.66
C THR A 189 -14.85 -15.08 -8.87
N TYR A 190 -13.91 -14.59 -8.06
CA TYR A 190 -14.00 -13.30 -7.37
C TYR A 190 -13.25 -12.23 -8.17
N PHE A 191 -13.97 -11.33 -8.83
CA PHE A 191 -13.37 -10.22 -9.59
C PHE A 191 -13.22 -8.99 -8.69
N GLY A 192 -11.98 -8.59 -8.42
CA GLY A 192 -11.69 -7.30 -7.80
C GLY A 192 -11.72 -6.21 -8.87
N LEU A 193 -12.75 -5.37 -8.83
CA LEU A 193 -12.91 -4.25 -9.75
C LEU A 193 -11.95 -3.12 -9.34
N PRO A 194 -11.05 -2.68 -10.24
CA PRO A 194 -10.05 -1.67 -9.89
C PRO A 194 -10.62 -0.25 -9.93
N ASN A 195 -9.81 0.74 -9.55
CA ASN A 195 -10.12 2.13 -9.88
C ASN A 195 -9.83 2.38 -11.37
N MET A 196 -10.85 2.72 -12.13
CA MET A 196 -10.76 2.97 -13.57
C MET A 196 -10.17 4.35 -13.90
N ASP A 197 -10.02 5.26 -12.93
CA ASP A 197 -9.26 6.51 -13.10
C ASP A 197 -7.78 6.28 -13.48
N TYR A 198 -7.25 5.08 -13.19
CA TYR A 198 -5.89 4.69 -13.55
C TYR A 198 -5.80 4.16 -14.99
N ALA A 199 -6.92 3.96 -15.67
CA ALA A 199 -6.99 3.46 -17.03
C ALA A 199 -6.76 4.56 -18.06
N TYR A 200 -5.61 5.23 -18.00
CA TYR A 200 -5.30 6.32 -18.94
C TYR A 200 -5.36 5.84 -20.40
N MET A 201 -6.01 6.63 -21.25
CA MET A 201 -6.17 6.37 -22.68
C MET A 201 -6.06 7.64 -23.50
N TYR A 202 -5.84 7.47 -24.81
CA TYR A 202 -5.82 8.54 -25.79
C TYR A 202 -6.59 8.16 -27.06
N ALA A 203 -7.04 9.15 -27.82
CA ALA A 203 -7.52 8.99 -29.19
C ALA A 203 -6.91 10.06 -30.09
N PHE A 204 -6.73 9.75 -31.37
CA PHE A 204 -6.31 10.71 -32.38
C PHE A 204 -7.13 10.53 -33.65
N SER A 205 -7.70 11.63 -34.16
CA SER A 205 -8.40 11.65 -35.44
C SER A 205 -7.99 12.88 -36.24
N LYS A 206 -7.68 12.67 -37.51
CA LYS A 206 -7.44 13.73 -38.49
C LYS A 206 -8.58 13.71 -39.50
N VAL A 207 -9.21 14.86 -39.70
CA VAL A 207 -10.33 15.00 -40.66
C VAL A 207 -10.21 16.30 -41.43
N SER A 208 -10.75 16.33 -42.65
CA SER A 208 -10.98 17.56 -43.39
C SER A 208 -12.42 18.03 -43.23
N LYS A 209 -12.60 19.31 -42.95
CA LYS A 209 -13.91 19.97 -42.82
C LYS A 209 -14.78 19.72 -44.05
N SER A 210 -14.20 19.72 -45.25
CA SER A 210 -14.90 19.42 -46.51
C SER A 210 -15.44 17.99 -46.63
N GLU A 211 -14.99 17.06 -45.79
CA GLU A 211 -15.33 15.63 -45.85
C GLU A 211 -16.37 15.24 -44.78
N ILE A 212 -16.76 16.16 -43.90
CA ILE A 212 -17.76 15.93 -42.86
C ILE A 212 -19.06 16.62 -43.24
N ALA A 213 -20.13 15.85 -43.43
CA ALA A 213 -21.46 16.38 -43.74
C ALA A 213 -22.00 17.21 -42.57
N GLN A 214 -22.88 18.18 -42.85
CA GLN A 214 -23.54 18.96 -41.81
C GLN A 214 -24.28 18.04 -40.82
N GLY A 215 -23.98 18.19 -39.53
CA GLY A 215 -24.50 17.31 -38.47
C GLY A 215 -23.77 15.96 -38.35
N GLY A 216 -22.72 15.73 -39.14
CA GLY A 216 -21.82 14.59 -38.99
C GLY A 216 -20.89 14.72 -37.78
N SER A 217 -20.46 13.59 -37.24
CA SER A 217 -19.56 13.51 -36.09
C SER A 217 -18.15 13.11 -36.49
N VAL A 218 -17.18 13.56 -35.69
CA VAL A 218 -15.80 13.06 -35.72
C VAL A 218 -15.73 11.83 -34.82
N ASP A 219 -15.36 10.68 -35.38
CA ASP A 219 -15.18 9.45 -34.60
C ASP A 219 -13.83 9.48 -33.88
N LEU A 220 -13.82 9.14 -32.60
CA LEU A 220 -12.64 9.08 -31.74
C LEU A 220 -12.47 7.66 -31.20
N GLN A 221 -11.50 6.96 -31.77
CA GLN A 221 -11.13 5.61 -31.34
C GLN A 221 -10.06 5.68 -30.25
N PHE A 222 -10.40 5.24 -29.03
CA PHE A 222 -9.48 5.27 -27.88
C PHE A 222 -8.57 4.05 -27.84
N HIS A 223 -7.33 4.26 -27.38
CA HIS A 223 -6.29 3.28 -27.11
C HIS A 223 -5.69 3.53 -25.70
N ASN A 224 -5.29 2.48 -25.00
CA ASN A 224 -4.65 2.52 -23.69
C ASN A 224 -3.31 3.23 -23.83
N LEU A 225 -3.02 4.06 -22.84
CA LEU A 225 -1.68 4.58 -22.57
C LEU A 225 -0.94 3.74 -21.53
N VAL A 226 -1.66 3.01 -20.69
CA VAL A 226 -1.06 2.23 -19.60
C VAL A 226 -1.12 0.74 -19.87
N THR A 227 -0.08 0.07 -19.40
CA THR A 227 0.01 -1.38 -19.44
C THR A 227 -0.78 -1.97 -18.28
N VAL A 228 -1.58 -3.00 -18.52
CA VAL A 228 -2.32 -3.68 -17.44
C VAL A 228 -1.98 -5.14 -17.35
N LEU A 229 -1.77 -5.61 -16.13
CA LEU A 229 -1.69 -7.04 -15.82
C LEU A 229 -3.06 -7.52 -15.32
N ASP A 230 -3.64 -8.48 -16.04
CA ASP A 230 -4.84 -9.21 -15.64
C ASP A 230 -4.46 -10.48 -14.88
N ILE A 231 -4.40 -10.40 -13.55
CA ILE A 231 -3.80 -11.43 -12.70
C ILE A 231 -4.88 -12.33 -12.11
N THR A 232 -4.83 -13.62 -12.43
CA THR A 232 -5.68 -14.67 -11.85
C THR A 232 -4.89 -15.49 -10.83
N VAL A 233 -5.40 -15.57 -9.60
CA VAL A 233 -4.88 -16.42 -8.54
C VAL A 233 -5.83 -17.59 -8.33
N ARG A 234 -5.33 -18.82 -8.46
CA ARG A 234 -6.13 -20.03 -8.24
C ARG A 234 -6.09 -20.47 -6.79
N GLY A 235 -7.24 -20.89 -6.28
CA GLY A 235 -7.35 -21.54 -4.99
C GLY A 235 -6.52 -22.82 -4.89
N PRO A 236 -6.39 -23.37 -3.66
CA PRO A 236 -5.59 -24.56 -3.43
C PRO A 236 -6.22 -25.83 -4.00
N GLU A 237 -5.45 -26.92 -4.09
CA GLU A 237 -6.00 -28.24 -4.41
C GLU A 237 -6.88 -28.79 -3.27
N GLU A 238 -6.53 -28.47 -2.03
CA GLU A 238 -7.23 -28.89 -0.81
C GLU A 238 -7.23 -27.76 0.22
N GLY A 239 -8.28 -27.71 1.05
CA GLY A 239 -8.45 -26.69 2.08
C GLY A 239 -8.83 -25.32 1.51
N ASN A 240 -8.66 -24.29 2.35
CA ASN A 240 -9.01 -22.90 2.02
C ASN A 240 -7.81 -21.99 2.27
N VAL A 241 -7.64 -20.98 1.41
CA VAL A 241 -6.62 -19.94 1.57
C VAL A 241 -7.25 -18.56 1.47
N THR A 242 -7.11 -17.78 2.53
CA THR A 242 -7.52 -16.37 2.55
C THR A 242 -6.40 -15.49 2.01
N VAL A 243 -6.66 -14.78 0.91
CA VAL A 243 -5.70 -13.90 0.23
C VAL A 243 -5.85 -12.49 0.78
N THR A 244 -4.75 -11.86 1.21
CA THR A 244 -4.79 -10.52 1.82
C THR A 244 -4.24 -9.44 0.92
N ASN A 245 -3.27 -9.75 0.07
CA ASN A 245 -2.62 -8.78 -0.81
C ASN A 245 -1.93 -9.47 -2.00
N ILE A 246 -1.86 -8.76 -3.13
CA ILE A 246 -1.08 -9.14 -4.31
C ILE A 246 -0.07 -8.03 -4.58
N ASN A 247 1.22 -8.38 -4.74
CA ASN A 247 2.24 -7.41 -5.14
C ASN A 247 2.86 -7.75 -6.49
N VAL A 248 3.15 -6.72 -7.28
CA VAL A 248 3.93 -6.80 -8.52
C VAL A 248 5.22 -6.04 -8.29
N SER A 249 6.36 -6.70 -8.40
CA SER A 249 7.69 -6.11 -8.14
C SER A 249 8.59 -6.28 -9.35
N ALA A 250 9.42 -5.27 -9.63
CA ALA A 250 10.53 -5.46 -10.55
C ALA A 250 11.76 -6.00 -9.81
N ILE A 251 12.30 -7.11 -10.31
CA ILE A 251 13.41 -7.86 -9.69
C ILE A 251 14.73 -7.79 -10.49
N SER A 252 14.69 -7.20 -11.69
CA SER A 252 15.85 -6.89 -12.52
C SER A 252 15.52 -5.71 -13.43
N GLY A 253 16.51 -5.13 -14.13
CA GLY A 253 16.30 -4.03 -15.09
C GLY A 253 15.89 -2.66 -14.52
N ASN A 254 15.41 -2.61 -13.26
CA ASN A 254 14.88 -1.42 -12.60
C ASN A 254 13.79 -0.65 -13.39
N PRO A 255 12.78 -1.30 -14.00
CA PRO A 255 11.68 -0.59 -14.63
C PRO A 255 10.89 0.25 -13.62
N ILE A 256 10.40 1.38 -14.08
CA ILE A 256 9.54 2.29 -13.32
C ILE A 256 8.08 1.83 -13.53
N LEU A 257 7.45 1.29 -12.49
CA LEU A 257 6.10 0.73 -12.56
C LEU A 257 5.01 1.73 -12.15
N THR A 258 5.29 2.62 -11.20
CA THR A 258 4.32 3.51 -10.54
C THR A 258 4.87 4.92 -10.41
N GLY A 259 4.08 5.91 -9.98
CA GLY A 259 4.37 7.34 -9.76
C GLY A 259 3.88 8.25 -10.89
N ASP A 260 4.44 9.45 -10.99
CA ASP A 260 4.08 10.44 -12.02
C ASP A 260 4.73 10.10 -13.37
N PHE A 261 4.00 10.32 -14.46
CA PHE A 261 4.48 10.13 -15.83
C PHE A 261 3.83 11.14 -16.75
N THR A 262 4.51 11.47 -17.85
CA THR A 262 4.06 12.47 -18.80
C THR A 262 3.91 11.84 -20.17
N CYS A 263 2.75 12.00 -20.80
CA CYS A 263 2.46 11.46 -22.13
C CYS A 263 2.29 12.59 -23.15
N ASN A 264 3.04 12.54 -24.25
CA ASN A 264 2.86 13.43 -25.39
C ASN A 264 1.81 12.86 -26.34
N ILE A 265 0.56 13.30 -26.20
CA ILE A 265 -0.53 12.84 -27.08
C ILE A 265 -0.48 13.49 -28.47
N ARG A 266 0.22 14.61 -28.64
CA ARG A 266 0.33 15.29 -29.95
C ARG A 266 1.31 14.65 -30.91
N ALA A 267 2.19 13.78 -30.39
CA ALA A 267 2.99 12.90 -31.23
C ALA A 267 2.12 11.86 -31.99
N ALA A 268 0.82 11.77 -31.66
CA ALA A 268 -0.08 10.85 -32.31
C ALA A 268 -0.26 11.12 -33.82
N GLU A 269 -0.18 10.07 -34.63
CA GLU A 269 -0.36 10.11 -36.08
C GLU A 269 -1.14 8.87 -36.56
N GLU A 270 -1.96 9.06 -37.60
CA GLU A 270 -2.83 8.03 -38.15
C GLU A 270 -2.01 6.89 -38.76
N GLY A 271 -2.37 5.64 -38.45
CA GLY A 271 -1.70 4.45 -38.97
C GLY A 271 -0.36 4.10 -38.32
N LYS A 272 0.05 4.73 -37.21
CA LYS A 272 1.26 4.36 -36.45
C LYS A 272 0.94 3.59 -35.16
N PRO A 273 1.53 2.39 -34.91
CA PRO A 273 1.12 1.47 -33.84
C PRO A 273 1.27 1.91 -32.38
N ALA A 274 1.92 3.04 -32.09
CA ALA A 274 1.95 3.66 -30.76
C ALA A 274 2.54 5.04 -30.95
N SER A 275 1.69 6.04 -31.10
CA SER A 275 2.14 7.38 -31.50
C SER A 275 2.11 8.39 -30.34
N ALA A 276 1.40 8.09 -29.24
CA ALA A 276 1.63 8.72 -27.95
C ALA A 276 2.81 8.06 -27.22
N THR A 277 3.75 8.87 -26.74
CA THR A 277 4.93 8.42 -25.97
C THR A 277 4.83 8.94 -24.55
N CYS A 278 5.15 8.10 -23.58
CA CYS A 278 5.07 8.36 -22.16
C CYS A 278 6.43 8.17 -21.50
N GLU A 279 6.80 9.09 -20.63
CA GLU A 279 8.06 9.08 -19.89
C GLU A 279 7.80 9.24 -18.40
N ALA A 280 8.61 8.60 -17.56
CA ALA A 280 8.53 8.81 -16.12
C ALA A 280 8.86 10.27 -15.77
N ALA A 281 8.06 10.86 -14.88
CA ALA A 281 8.18 12.24 -14.43
C ALA A 281 8.20 12.32 -12.90
N GLY A 282 8.42 13.53 -12.37
CA GLY A 282 8.47 13.78 -10.92
C GLY A 282 9.76 13.31 -10.25
N ASP A 283 9.70 13.03 -8.95
CA ASP A 283 10.87 12.62 -8.16
C ASP A 283 11.27 11.16 -8.46
N LEU A 284 12.30 11.00 -9.27
CA LEU A 284 12.85 9.70 -9.65
C LEU A 284 13.70 9.05 -8.53
N ASN A 285 13.92 9.73 -7.40
CA ASN A 285 14.65 9.17 -6.26
C ASN A 285 13.79 8.29 -5.35
N GLN A 286 12.50 8.12 -5.67
CA GLN A 286 11.58 7.28 -4.89
C GLN A 286 11.59 5.83 -5.39
N VAL A 287 11.18 4.90 -4.53
CA VAL A 287 11.00 3.49 -4.91
C VAL A 287 9.76 3.37 -5.78
N ARG A 288 9.96 3.16 -7.08
CA ARG A 288 8.90 3.11 -8.11
C ARG A 288 8.75 1.74 -8.78
N ASN A 289 9.30 0.69 -8.18
CA ASN A 289 9.38 -0.66 -8.74
C ASN A 289 8.39 -1.66 -8.12
N MET A 290 7.31 -1.17 -7.49
CA MET A 290 6.34 -1.98 -6.75
C MET A 290 4.91 -1.47 -6.94
N ILE A 291 3.97 -2.41 -7.07
CA ILE A 291 2.52 -2.23 -6.95
C ILE A 291 2.00 -3.17 -5.86
N SER A 292 1.05 -2.70 -5.04
CA SER A 292 0.30 -3.50 -4.07
C SER A 292 -1.20 -3.37 -4.31
N ILE A 293 -1.90 -4.50 -4.31
CA ILE A 293 -3.35 -4.62 -4.49
C ILE A 293 -3.93 -5.33 -3.25
N PRO A 294 -4.41 -4.58 -2.25
CA PRO A 294 -5.04 -5.15 -1.07
C PRO A 294 -6.33 -5.89 -1.44
N CYS A 295 -6.48 -7.12 -0.95
CA CYS A 295 -7.64 -7.99 -1.25
C CYS A 295 -8.73 -7.94 -0.16
N TYR A 296 -8.80 -6.84 0.60
CA TYR A 296 -9.83 -6.63 1.61
C TYR A 296 -11.10 -6.08 0.96
N ASP A 297 -12.22 -6.77 1.17
CA ASP A 297 -13.56 -6.28 0.85
C ASP A 297 -14.01 -5.33 1.96
N ARG A 298 -14.05 -4.03 1.64
CA ARG A 298 -14.47 -2.97 2.56
C ARG A 298 -15.98 -2.98 2.82
N THR A 299 -16.78 -3.50 1.89
CA THR A 299 -18.23 -3.59 2.01
C THR A 299 -18.61 -4.71 2.95
N GLU A 300 -18.00 -5.88 2.78
CA GLU A 300 -18.28 -7.05 3.62
C GLU A 300 -17.40 -7.13 4.88
N GLY A 301 -16.37 -6.29 4.98
CA GLY A 301 -15.44 -6.26 6.10
C GLY A 301 -14.60 -7.53 6.23
N LYS A 302 -14.28 -8.19 5.10
CA LYS A 302 -13.59 -9.48 5.07
C LYS A 302 -12.56 -9.59 3.94
N TYR A 303 -11.59 -10.49 4.06
CA TYR A 303 -10.70 -10.86 2.95
C TYR A 303 -11.33 -11.96 2.10
N ILE A 304 -10.92 -12.05 0.83
CA ILE A 304 -11.35 -13.12 -0.06
C ILE A 304 -10.70 -14.45 0.34
N THR A 305 -11.52 -15.49 0.49
CA THR A 305 -11.07 -16.86 0.78
C THR A 305 -11.36 -17.75 -0.39
N LEU A 306 -10.32 -18.43 -0.89
CA LEU A 306 -10.40 -19.34 -2.01
C LEU A 306 -10.33 -20.78 -1.52
N GLY A 307 -11.35 -21.57 -1.88
CA GLY A 307 -11.34 -23.03 -1.80
C GLY A 307 -10.86 -23.68 -3.10
N LYS A 308 -11.05 -25.00 -3.18
CA LYS A 308 -10.81 -25.78 -4.40
C LYS A 308 -11.74 -25.31 -5.52
N ASP A 309 -11.20 -25.23 -6.75
CA ASP A 309 -11.93 -24.82 -7.96
C ASP A 309 -12.55 -23.41 -7.88
N GLU A 310 -11.96 -22.55 -7.03
CA GLU A 310 -12.24 -21.13 -6.95
C GLU A 310 -11.01 -20.32 -7.38
N CYS A 311 -11.22 -19.11 -7.88
CA CYS A 311 -10.14 -18.18 -8.17
C CYS A 311 -10.54 -16.74 -7.87
N LEU A 312 -9.54 -15.88 -7.72
CA LEU A 312 -9.76 -14.43 -7.74
C LEU A 312 -8.97 -13.80 -8.88
N ASN A 313 -9.46 -12.68 -9.37
CA ASN A 313 -8.87 -11.95 -10.47
C ASN A 313 -8.79 -10.45 -10.12
N VAL A 314 -7.62 -9.85 -10.33
CA VAL A 314 -7.36 -8.43 -10.07
C VAL A 314 -6.56 -7.80 -11.22
N LYS A 315 -6.54 -6.47 -11.27
CA LYS A 315 -5.83 -5.69 -12.29
C LYS A 315 -4.73 -4.84 -11.65
N ALA A 316 -3.55 -4.84 -12.26
CA ALA A 316 -2.45 -3.92 -11.92
C ALA A 316 -2.17 -3.00 -13.10
N TYR A 317 -2.21 -1.69 -12.88
CA TYR A 317 -1.85 -0.66 -13.87
C TYR A 317 -0.39 -0.29 -13.71
N LEU A 318 0.35 -0.29 -14.82
CA LEU A 318 1.77 0.02 -14.89
C LEU A 318 1.96 1.22 -15.83
N ILE A 319 2.90 2.10 -15.48
CA ILE A 319 3.42 3.09 -16.42
C ILE A 319 3.99 2.34 -17.64
N PRO A 320 3.67 2.76 -18.87
CA PRO A 320 4.25 2.16 -20.08
C PRO A 320 5.77 2.42 -20.13
N ASP A 321 6.56 1.39 -20.45
CA ASP A 321 7.97 1.56 -20.83
C ASP A 321 8.02 1.52 -22.36
N ASP A 322 7.96 2.70 -22.99
CA ASP A 322 7.93 2.83 -24.45
C ASP A 322 9.28 2.57 -25.12
N ASN A 323 10.35 2.57 -24.33
CA ASN A 323 11.72 2.40 -24.81
C ASN A 323 12.21 0.95 -24.64
N ASN A 324 11.65 0.19 -23.70
CA ASN A 324 11.98 -1.21 -23.49
C ASN A 324 10.71 -2.03 -23.29
N SER A 325 10.53 -3.11 -24.05
CA SER A 325 9.63 -4.17 -23.60
C SER A 325 10.06 -4.59 -22.20
N ILE A 326 9.14 -4.67 -21.23
CA ILE A 326 9.48 -5.24 -19.93
C ILE A 326 9.86 -6.70 -20.18
N ASP A 327 11.17 -6.95 -20.15
CA ASP A 327 11.75 -8.20 -20.59
C ASP A 327 11.32 -9.36 -19.70
N ARG A 328 11.46 -10.58 -20.22
CA ARG A 328 11.20 -11.80 -19.45
C ARG A 328 11.98 -11.79 -18.14
N ARG A 329 11.37 -12.32 -17.08
CA ARG A 329 11.96 -12.42 -15.72
C ARG A 329 12.23 -11.07 -15.04
N THR A 330 11.75 -9.97 -15.60
CA THR A 330 11.86 -8.65 -14.97
C THR A 330 10.84 -8.47 -13.84
N LEU A 331 9.63 -9.00 -14.01
CA LEU A 331 8.55 -8.87 -13.02
C LEU A 331 8.34 -10.16 -12.21
N LYS A 332 8.10 -9.97 -10.92
CA LYS A 332 7.68 -10.99 -9.96
C LYS A 332 6.33 -10.62 -9.38
N ILE A 333 5.39 -11.55 -9.41
CA ILE A 333 4.10 -11.42 -8.73
C ILE A 333 4.15 -12.24 -7.45
N SER A 334 3.68 -11.66 -6.36
CA SER A 334 3.68 -12.27 -5.04
C SER A 334 2.29 -12.21 -4.42
N VAL A 335 1.88 -13.29 -3.73
CA VAL A 335 0.57 -13.39 -3.07
C VAL A 335 0.77 -13.60 -1.57
N ALA A 336 0.19 -12.72 -0.77
CA ALA A 336 0.17 -12.79 0.69
C ALA A 336 -1.15 -13.41 1.20
N THR A 337 -1.07 -14.16 2.30
CA THR A 337 -2.20 -14.93 2.83
C THR A 337 -2.32 -14.82 4.34
N LEU A 338 -3.55 -14.87 4.86
CA LEU A 338 -3.86 -14.58 6.28
C LEU A 338 -3.27 -15.63 7.25
N ASN A 339 -3.58 -16.91 7.06
CA ASN A 339 -3.28 -17.99 8.02
C ASN A 339 -2.40 -19.11 7.42
N GLY A 340 -1.60 -18.76 6.42
CA GLY A 340 -0.65 -19.66 5.73
C GLY A 340 0.61 -18.89 5.31
N GLY A 341 1.73 -19.60 5.16
CA GLY A 341 3.08 -19.03 5.10
C GLY A 341 3.82 -19.20 3.78
N ALA A 342 4.99 -18.56 3.76
CA ALA A 342 5.73 -18.06 2.61
C ALA A 342 4.84 -17.31 1.60
N VAL A 343 5.14 -16.03 1.40
CA VAL A 343 4.66 -15.28 0.25
C VAL A 343 4.86 -16.15 -1.00
N LYS A 344 3.77 -16.44 -1.73
CA LYS A 344 3.84 -17.30 -2.92
C LYS A 344 4.25 -16.43 -4.09
N GLU A 345 5.34 -16.78 -4.74
CA GLU A 345 5.93 -15.94 -5.78
C GLU A 345 5.91 -16.65 -7.14
N ARG A 346 5.67 -15.88 -8.19
CA ARG A 346 5.89 -16.28 -9.57
C ARG A 346 6.62 -15.18 -10.32
N THR A 347 7.81 -15.51 -10.79
CA THR A 347 8.51 -14.72 -11.80
C THR A 347 7.87 -14.96 -13.16
N LEU A 348 7.67 -13.90 -13.93
CA LEU A 348 7.08 -14.00 -15.27
C LEU A 348 8.14 -14.53 -16.26
N GLU A 349 8.09 -15.83 -16.53
CA GLU A 349 9.09 -16.54 -17.36
C GLU A 349 8.86 -16.42 -18.87
N GLN A 350 7.61 -16.25 -19.33
CA GLN A 350 7.24 -16.50 -20.73
C GLN A 350 6.77 -15.28 -21.54
N ALA A 351 6.37 -14.17 -20.93
CA ALA A 351 5.87 -13.00 -21.67
C ALA A 351 6.84 -11.82 -21.55
N ALA A 352 7.22 -11.24 -22.69
CA ALA A 352 7.46 -9.80 -22.72
C ALA A 352 6.10 -9.16 -22.43
N VAL A 353 6.00 -8.33 -21.39
CA VAL A 353 4.75 -7.60 -21.16
C VAL A 353 4.66 -6.59 -22.30
N THR A 354 3.63 -6.69 -23.13
CA THR A 354 3.45 -5.77 -24.24
C THR A 354 2.95 -4.44 -23.68
N PRO A 355 3.69 -3.33 -23.91
CA PRO A 355 3.24 -2.01 -23.50
C PRO A 355 1.86 -1.67 -24.08
N HIS A 356 1.10 -0.82 -23.39
CA HIS A 356 -0.23 -0.35 -23.83
C HIS A 356 -1.31 -1.44 -23.97
N MET A 357 -1.04 -2.67 -23.53
CA MET A 357 -1.98 -3.79 -23.65
C MET A 357 -2.41 -4.38 -22.30
N ILE A 358 -3.52 -5.12 -22.33
CA ILE A 358 -3.92 -6.03 -21.26
C ILE A 358 -3.13 -7.34 -21.40
N ASN A 359 -2.35 -7.66 -20.39
CA ASN A 359 -1.50 -8.84 -20.32
C ASN A 359 -2.08 -9.83 -19.31
N ARG A 360 -2.60 -10.98 -19.77
CA ARG A 360 -3.20 -12.00 -18.90
C ARG A 360 -2.13 -12.83 -18.21
N ILE A 361 -2.29 -13.00 -16.91
CA ILE A 361 -1.36 -13.75 -16.08
C ILE A 361 -2.14 -14.72 -15.20
N LEU A 362 -1.88 -16.00 -15.39
CA LEU A 362 -2.39 -17.04 -14.51
C LEU A 362 -1.31 -17.43 -13.51
N LEU A 363 -1.55 -17.36 -12.20
CA LEU A 363 -0.63 -17.87 -11.18
C LEU A 363 -0.85 -19.37 -10.89
N PRO A 364 0.14 -20.08 -10.32
CA PRO A 364 -0.03 -21.44 -9.84
C PRO A 364 -1.07 -21.50 -8.70
N LYS A 365 -1.58 -22.70 -8.41
CA LYS A 365 -2.48 -22.92 -7.28
C LYS A 365 -1.81 -22.55 -5.96
N LEU A 366 -2.58 -21.95 -5.06
CA LEU A 366 -2.13 -21.66 -3.71
C LEU A 366 -1.87 -22.95 -2.93
N ILE A 367 -0.98 -22.88 -1.94
CA ILE A 367 -0.68 -23.99 -1.03
C ILE A 367 -1.01 -23.50 0.38
N PRO A 368 -1.94 -24.13 1.10
CA PRO A 368 -2.27 -23.75 2.47
C PRO A 368 -1.08 -23.98 3.42
N GLY A 369 -0.98 -23.16 4.47
CA GLY A 369 0.03 -23.32 5.51
C GLY A 369 1.45 -22.87 5.11
N GLY A 370 2.42 -23.14 5.98
CA GLY A 370 3.82 -22.70 5.89
C GLY A 370 4.20 -21.66 6.95
N THR A 371 5.50 -21.37 7.08
CA THR A 371 6.03 -20.33 7.99
C THR A 371 6.15 -18.98 7.30
N ASN A 372 5.82 -17.90 8.01
CA ASN A 372 5.83 -16.56 7.46
C ASN A 372 7.21 -15.88 7.60
N TYR A 373 8.03 -15.90 6.54
CA TYR A 373 9.33 -15.23 6.46
C TYR A 373 9.24 -13.96 5.62
N TRP A 374 8.46 -12.99 6.08
CA TRP A 374 8.07 -11.83 5.29
C TRP A 374 9.21 -10.83 5.06
N MET A 375 10.16 -10.70 6.00
CA MET A 375 11.31 -9.79 5.84
C MET A 375 12.23 -10.26 4.70
N SER A 376 12.28 -11.57 4.44
CA SER A 376 13.01 -12.19 3.32
C SER A 376 12.41 -11.95 1.94
N SER A 377 11.24 -11.28 1.87
CA SER A 377 10.68 -10.75 0.64
C SER A 377 10.99 -9.26 0.41
N LEU A 378 11.68 -8.60 1.35
CA LEU A 378 12.04 -7.18 1.29
C LEU A 378 13.49 -6.95 0.81
N ASP A 379 13.74 -5.75 0.26
CA ASP A 379 15.10 -5.28 -0.07
C ASP A 379 15.93 -5.13 1.22
N PRO A 380 17.09 -5.80 1.34
CA PRO A 380 17.90 -5.73 2.57
C PRO A 380 18.44 -4.32 2.86
N ASN A 381 18.44 -3.38 1.92
CA ASN A 381 18.90 -2.01 2.15
C ASN A 381 17.87 -1.10 2.83
N ILE A 382 16.65 -1.59 3.08
CA ILE A 382 15.60 -0.82 3.78
C ILE A 382 16.06 -0.49 5.21
N TYR A 383 15.83 0.74 5.65
CA TYR A 383 16.13 1.14 7.03
C TYR A 383 15.17 0.46 8.01
N VAL A 384 15.70 -0.05 9.12
CA VAL A 384 14.88 -0.84 10.07
C VAL A 384 13.81 -0.02 10.78
N SER A 385 13.98 1.31 10.89
CA SER A 385 12.99 2.24 11.43
C SER A 385 11.75 2.42 10.53
N GLU A 386 11.86 2.08 9.24
CA GLU A 386 10.78 2.22 8.26
C GLU A 386 9.81 1.01 8.29
N LEU A 387 10.14 -0.04 9.03
CA LEU A 387 9.37 -1.28 9.04
C LEU A 387 8.16 -1.22 9.98
N SER A 388 7.11 -1.92 9.59
CA SER A 388 5.99 -2.29 10.45
C SER A 388 6.18 -3.72 10.94
N ILE A 389 6.51 -3.87 12.23
CA ILE A 389 6.91 -5.14 12.83
C ILE A 389 5.84 -5.59 13.84
N PRO A 390 5.15 -6.72 13.61
CA PRO A 390 4.26 -7.30 14.60
C PRO A 390 5.03 -7.76 15.84
N GLY A 391 4.53 -7.37 17.01
CA GLY A 391 5.09 -7.69 18.31
C GLY A 391 4.08 -8.34 19.26
N SER A 392 4.58 -9.13 20.21
CA SER A 392 3.75 -9.73 21.26
C SER A 392 3.99 -9.05 22.62
N LYS A 393 2.91 -8.56 23.25
CA LYS A 393 2.97 -7.97 24.59
C LYS A 393 3.21 -9.07 25.61
N PHE A 394 4.24 -8.90 26.45
CA PHE A 394 4.66 -9.86 27.48
C PHE A 394 4.70 -11.31 26.95
N SER A 395 5.63 -11.55 26.03
CA SER A 395 5.62 -12.68 25.09
C SER A 395 5.58 -14.07 25.74
N VAL A 396 5.96 -14.19 27.01
CA VAL A 396 5.98 -15.44 27.78
C VAL A 396 4.78 -15.62 28.72
N LEU A 397 3.91 -14.61 28.89
CA LEU A 397 2.77 -14.69 29.82
C LEU A 397 1.63 -15.51 29.21
N THR A 398 1.82 -16.81 29.19
CA THR A 398 0.83 -17.82 28.81
C THR A 398 0.31 -18.55 30.04
N SER A 399 -0.88 -19.15 29.95
CA SER A 399 -1.41 -20.00 31.02
C SER A 399 -0.49 -21.19 31.34
N ASP A 400 0.18 -21.76 30.34
CA ASP A 400 1.16 -22.85 30.53
C ASP A 400 2.38 -22.39 31.36
N ASN A 401 2.76 -21.12 31.21
CA ASN A 401 3.77 -20.48 32.03
C ASN A 401 3.22 -19.98 33.37
N GLY A 402 1.93 -20.13 33.64
CA GLY A 402 1.29 -19.81 34.92
C GLY A 402 0.76 -18.38 35.03
N ALA A 403 0.70 -17.63 33.93
CA ALA A 403 0.17 -16.27 33.93
C ALA A 403 -1.34 -16.26 34.21
N SER A 404 -1.79 -15.31 35.05
CA SER A 404 -3.21 -15.08 35.32
C SER A 404 -3.49 -13.59 35.57
N PRO A 405 -4.03 -12.86 34.57
CA PRO A 405 -4.50 -13.35 33.27
C PRO A 405 -3.35 -13.63 32.29
N ALA A 406 -3.62 -14.48 31.29
CA ALA A 406 -2.68 -14.70 30.19
C ALA A 406 -2.75 -13.56 29.16
N TYR A 407 -1.58 -13.14 28.68
CA TYR A 407 -1.42 -12.14 27.62
C TYR A 407 -1.18 -12.79 26.25
N GLN A 408 -0.65 -14.01 26.24
CA GLN A 408 -0.39 -14.82 25.05
C GLN A 408 -0.97 -16.22 25.22
N ASN A 409 -1.33 -16.88 24.11
CA ASN A 409 -1.89 -18.23 24.16
C ASN A 409 -0.92 -19.33 23.68
N VAL A 410 0.12 -18.95 22.94
CA VAL A 410 1.06 -19.89 22.33
C VAL A 410 2.51 -19.54 22.65
N SER A 411 3.41 -20.51 22.46
CA SER A 411 4.86 -20.33 22.68
C SER A 411 5.47 -19.25 21.77
N ILE A 412 6.62 -18.71 22.15
CA ILE A 412 7.38 -17.76 21.33
C ILE A 412 7.68 -18.34 19.95
N GLU A 413 8.05 -19.63 19.85
CA GLU A 413 8.26 -20.30 18.57
C GLU A 413 7.03 -20.14 17.67
N LYS A 414 5.84 -20.38 18.21
CA LYS A 414 4.61 -20.32 17.44
C LYS A 414 4.26 -18.89 17.05
N GLN A 415 4.42 -17.92 17.96
CA GLN A 415 4.29 -16.50 17.65
C GLN A 415 5.23 -16.10 16.49
N PHE A 416 6.50 -16.55 16.54
CA PHE A 416 7.49 -16.31 15.48
C PHE A 416 7.05 -16.93 14.15
N GLN A 417 6.59 -18.19 14.16
CA GLN A 417 6.11 -18.86 12.95
C GLN A 417 4.91 -18.16 12.30
N ASP A 418 4.06 -17.54 13.12
CA ASP A 418 2.87 -16.80 12.70
C ASP A 418 3.18 -15.38 12.19
N GLY A 419 4.43 -14.90 12.35
CA GLY A 419 4.95 -13.68 11.73
C GLY A 419 5.45 -12.62 12.71
N VAL A 420 5.37 -12.86 14.03
CA VAL A 420 5.88 -11.97 15.07
C VAL A 420 7.41 -11.93 15.01
N ARG A 421 7.98 -10.74 15.13
CA ARG A 421 9.45 -10.53 15.21
C ARG A 421 9.88 -9.65 16.38
N ALA A 422 8.94 -9.04 17.10
CA ALA A 422 9.20 -8.25 18.29
C ALA A 422 8.62 -8.90 19.55
N PHE A 423 9.43 -9.00 20.60
CA PHE A 423 9.06 -9.68 21.83
C PHE A 423 9.32 -8.79 23.05
N ILE A 424 8.42 -8.80 24.02
CA ILE A 424 8.62 -8.13 25.32
C ILE A 424 8.89 -9.19 26.37
N PHE A 425 10.08 -9.18 26.93
CA PHE A 425 10.45 -10.02 28.07
C PHE A 425 10.43 -9.21 29.34
N GLN A 426 9.54 -9.60 30.25
CA GLN A 426 9.60 -9.14 31.62
C GLN A 426 10.79 -9.84 32.29
N THR A 427 11.72 -9.06 32.82
CA THR A 427 12.97 -9.59 33.42
C THR A 427 13.16 -9.13 34.85
N ALA A 428 13.73 -10.00 35.68
CA ALA A 428 14.00 -9.73 37.08
C ALA A 428 15.35 -10.35 37.50
N THR A 429 16.08 -9.66 38.38
CA THR A 429 17.20 -10.26 39.10
C THR A 429 16.68 -11.15 40.22
N LYS A 430 17.41 -12.24 40.49
CA LYS A 430 17.14 -13.12 41.62
C LYS A 430 18.40 -13.29 42.45
N THR A 431 18.20 -13.61 43.72
CA THR A 431 19.29 -13.81 44.69
C THR A 431 19.13 -15.14 45.41
N LYS A 432 20.27 -15.74 45.77
CA LYS A 432 20.34 -16.88 46.70
C LYS A 432 20.40 -16.38 48.15
N SER A 433 19.98 -17.25 49.07
CA SER A 433 20.21 -17.14 50.54
C SER A 433 19.87 -15.78 51.16
N ALA A 434 18.63 -15.64 51.67
CA ALA A 434 18.18 -14.45 52.41
C ALA A 434 18.48 -13.10 51.72
N ASN A 435 18.47 -13.07 50.39
CA ASN A 435 18.76 -11.91 49.55
C ASN A 435 20.18 -11.34 49.77
N THR A 436 21.21 -12.18 49.65
CA THR A 436 22.61 -11.76 49.88
C THR A 436 23.56 -12.01 48.72
N THR A 437 23.24 -12.89 47.78
CA THR A 437 24.13 -13.22 46.65
C THR A 437 23.35 -13.29 45.34
N TYR A 438 23.88 -12.72 44.27
CA TYR A 438 23.29 -12.81 42.93
C TYR A 438 23.11 -14.28 42.49
N ASP A 439 21.93 -14.62 42.00
CA ASP A 439 21.60 -15.93 41.44
C ASP A 439 21.67 -15.91 39.91
N GLY A 440 21.05 -14.88 39.33
CA GLY A 440 20.94 -14.71 37.89
C GLY A 440 19.80 -13.76 37.51
N MET A 441 19.72 -13.45 36.22
CA MET A 441 18.61 -12.71 35.64
C MET A 441 17.71 -13.66 34.87
N TYR A 442 16.41 -13.51 35.12
CA TYR A 442 15.40 -14.42 34.60
C TYR A 442 14.34 -13.67 33.81
N VAL A 443 13.84 -14.31 32.77
CA VAL A 443 12.55 -13.99 32.17
C VAL A 443 11.47 -14.60 33.06
N MET A 444 10.48 -13.80 33.42
CA MET A 444 9.46 -14.20 34.38
C MET A 444 8.05 -14.22 33.78
N SER A 445 7.18 -14.95 34.45
CA SER A 445 5.72 -14.83 34.36
C SER A 445 5.23 -14.60 35.78
N ASP A 446 4.82 -13.36 36.08
CA ASP A 446 4.56 -12.93 37.46
C ASP A 446 5.77 -13.28 38.36
N ASP A 447 5.56 -13.96 39.48
CA ASP A 447 6.65 -14.38 40.38
C ASP A 447 7.44 -15.61 39.91
N ARG A 448 7.00 -16.28 38.83
CA ARG A 448 7.59 -17.53 38.36
C ARG A 448 8.77 -17.28 37.42
N ARG A 449 9.89 -17.94 37.71
CA ARG A 449 11.06 -17.98 36.81
C ARG A 449 10.76 -18.93 35.66
N ILE A 450 10.71 -18.40 34.43
CA ILE A 450 10.46 -19.22 33.24
C ILE A 450 11.79 -19.78 32.73
N LYS A 451 12.74 -18.90 32.46
CA LYS A 451 14.09 -19.22 31.97
C LYS A 451 15.09 -18.16 32.40
N THR A 452 16.37 -18.49 32.35
CA THR A 452 17.42 -17.47 32.39
C THR A 452 17.26 -16.54 31.17
N LEU A 453 17.74 -15.30 31.27
CA LEU A 453 17.67 -14.38 30.12
C LEU A 453 18.45 -14.93 28.91
N SER A 454 19.64 -15.49 29.15
CA SER A 454 20.47 -16.05 28.08
C SER A 454 19.78 -17.20 27.35
N ASP A 455 19.12 -18.12 28.07
CA ASP A 455 18.36 -19.21 27.45
C ASP A 455 17.17 -18.72 26.62
N ALA A 456 16.47 -17.68 27.09
CA ALA A 456 15.35 -17.10 26.35
C ALA A 456 15.80 -16.38 25.07
N ILE A 457 16.95 -15.69 25.10
CA ILE A 457 17.58 -15.11 23.91
C ILE A 457 18.02 -16.21 22.94
N MET A 458 18.60 -17.30 23.46
CA MET A 458 19.02 -18.44 22.65
C MET A 458 17.85 -19.13 21.94
N ASP A 459 16.67 -19.22 22.56
CA ASP A 459 15.46 -19.73 21.91
C ASP A 459 15.12 -18.91 20.65
N VAL A 460 15.05 -17.57 20.78
CA VAL A 460 14.78 -16.67 19.63
C VAL A 460 15.88 -16.77 18.58
N ALA A 461 17.14 -16.88 19.00
CA ALA A 461 18.28 -17.04 18.11
C ALA A 461 18.19 -18.35 17.30
N SER A 462 17.69 -19.44 17.90
CA SER A 462 17.49 -20.71 17.22
C SER A 462 16.47 -20.62 16.08
N TYR A 463 15.44 -19.78 16.23
CA TYR A 463 14.44 -19.56 15.18
C TYR A 463 15.03 -18.80 13.99
N LEU A 464 15.88 -17.80 14.25
CA LEU A 464 16.63 -17.10 13.21
C LEU A 464 17.65 -18.01 12.51
N ALA A 465 18.30 -18.92 13.25
CA ALA A 465 19.17 -19.94 12.66
C ALA A 465 18.40 -20.86 11.70
N LYS A 466 17.16 -21.23 12.08
CA LYS A 466 16.27 -22.01 11.21
C LYS A 466 15.92 -21.23 9.94
N CYS A 467 15.61 -19.94 10.03
CA CYS A 467 15.38 -19.08 8.86
C CYS A 467 16.55 -19.14 7.87
N GLU A 468 17.79 -18.97 8.34
CA GLU A 468 18.99 -19.05 7.50
C GLU A 468 19.14 -20.43 6.83
N SER A 469 18.86 -21.52 7.56
CA SER A 469 18.89 -22.88 7.00
C SER A 469 17.87 -23.09 5.87
N GLU A 470 16.75 -22.36 5.92
CA GLU A 470 15.70 -22.35 4.90
C GLU A 470 15.93 -21.27 3.82
N LYS A 471 17.13 -20.65 3.81
CA LYS A 471 17.54 -19.57 2.88
C LYS A 471 16.68 -18.31 2.98
N LYS A 472 16.19 -18.02 4.19
CA LYS A 472 15.40 -16.83 4.54
C LYS A 472 16.28 -15.87 5.35
N TYR A 473 17.19 -15.23 4.63
CA TYR A 473 18.34 -14.56 5.24
C TYR A 473 18.03 -13.22 5.91
N ASN A 474 16.95 -12.54 5.53
CA ASN A 474 16.69 -11.16 5.98
C ASN A 474 15.94 -11.08 7.32
N GLU A 475 15.54 -12.21 7.90
CA GLU A 475 14.81 -12.22 9.16
C GLU A 475 15.71 -11.73 10.30
N PHE A 476 15.21 -10.84 11.15
CA PHE A 476 15.84 -10.46 12.41
C PHE A 476 14.76 -10.38 13.51
N ALA A 477 15.18 -10.33 14.77
CA ALA A 477 14.26 -10.17 15.89
C ALA A 477 14.59 -8.94 16.73
N PHE A 478 13.58 -8.42 17.41
CA PHE A 478 13.69 -7.33 18.37
C PHE A 478 13.20 -7.81 19.74
N ILE A 479 13.97 -7.58 20.79
CA ILE A 479 13.56 -7.92 22.16
C ILE A 479 13.61 -6.66 23.02
N LEU A 480 12.45 -6.27 23.54
CA LEU A 480 12.32 -5.28 24.59
C LEU A 480 12.40 -5.97 25.96
N LEU A 481 13.43 -5.62 26.72
CA LEU A 481 13.71 -6.11 28.06
C LEU A 481 13.12 -5.11 29.05
N THR A 482 12.11 -5.53 29.80
CA THR A 482 11.42 -4.67 30.77
C THR A 482 11.78 -5.07 32.19
N TYR A 483 11.95 -4.06 33.04
CA TYR A 483 12.07 -4.22 34.48
C TYR A 483 10.70 -4.56 35.06
N GLN A 484 10.60 -5.63 35.84
CA GLN A 484 9.35 -6.01 36.53
C GLN A 484 9.53 -6.09 38.06
N GLY A 485 10.60 -5.48 38.58
CA GLY A 485 11.08 -5.75 39.93
C GLY A 485 12.21 -6.78 39.93
N GLY A 486 12.70 -7.10 41.13
CA GLY A 486 13.78 -8.05 41.31
C GLY A 486 14.14 -8.23 42.78
N GLN A 487 14.92 -9.27 43.06
CA GLN A 487 15.60 -9.39 44.34
C GLN A 487 16.97 -8.76 44.22
N THR A 488 17.38 -8.04 45.26
CA THR A 488 18.70 -7.44 45.38
C THR A 488 19.33 -7.77 46.72
N PRO A 489 20.66 -7.74 46.82
CA PRO A 489 21.35 -7.71 48.10
C PRO A 489 20.83 -6.58 48.98
N ILE A 490 20.81 -6.83 50.29
CA ILE A 490 20.48 -5.80 51.29
C ILE A 490 21.41 -4.59 51.04
N TRP A 491 20.83 -3.38 51.02
CA TRP A 491 21.48 -2.08 50.79
C TRP A 491 21.72 -1.68 49.33
N GLU A 492 21.34 -2.50 48.35
CA GLU A 492 21.39 -2.13 46.93
C GLU A 492 20.03 -1.65 46.42
N ASP A 493 20.06 -0.69 45.51
CA ASP A 493 18.87 -0.18 44.82
C ASP A 493 18.42 -1.18 43.75
N ASP A 494 17.14 -1.53 43.74
CA ASP A 494 16.57 -2.56 42.89
C ASP A 494 16.62 -2.22 41.41
N GLU A 495 16.32 -0.97 41.06
CA GLU A 495 16.38 -0.51 39.67
C GLU A 495 17.82 -0.47 39.14
N GLN A 496 18.76 0.11 39.90
CA GLN A 496 20.18 0.14 39.53
C GLN A 496 20.77 -1.26 39.45
N TYR A 497 20.44 -2.13 40.40
CA TYR A 497 20.91 -3.50 40.43
C TYR A 497 20.48 -4.27 39.19
N TRP A 498 19.21 -4.12 38.80
CA TRP A 498 18.68 -4.75 37.60
C TRP A 498 19.41 -4.28 36.35
N ILE A 499 19.59 -2.97 36.14
CA ILE A 499 20.18 -2.47 34.89
C ILE A 499 21.68 -2.82 34.79
N ASN A 500 22.39 -2.88 35.92
CA ASN A 500 23.79 -3.28 35.97
C ASN A 500 23.95 -4.78 35.66
N HIS A 501 23.13 -5.63 36.28
CA HIS A 501 23.15 -7.06 35.97
C HIS A 501 22.61 -7.38 34.57
N LEU A 502 21.69 -6.56 34.05
CA LEU A 502 21.30 -6.62 32.64
C LEU A 502 22.50 -6.42 31.73
N ASN A 503 23.29 -5.39 32.00
CA ASN A 503 24.53 -5.14 31.27
C ASN A 503 25.50 -6.32 31.36
N ASP A 504 25.71 -6.88 32.56
CA ASP A 504 26.69 -7.96 32.77
C ASP A 504 26.29 -9.24 32.03
N GLU A 505 25.04 -9.67 32.17
CA GLU A 505 24.53 -10.87 31.49
C GLU A 505 24.65 -10.76 29.98
N ILE A 506 24.27 -9.61 29.39
CA ILE A 506 24.41 -9.40 27.95
C ILE A 506 25.88 -9.34 27.53
N ASN A 507 26.76 -8.72 28.32
CA ASN A 507 28.20 -8.69 28.01
C ASN A 507 28.84 -10.08 28.04
N ASN A 508 28.35 -10.98 28.91
CA ASN A 508 28.84 -12.35 28.98
C ASN A 508 28.50 -13.17 27.72
N ILE A 509 27.40 -12.85 27.03
CA ILE A 509 26.91 -13.64 25.90
C ILE A 509 27.06 -12.96 24.53
N LYS A 510 27.26 -11.64 24.45
CA LYS A 510 27.26 -10.87 23.18
C LYS A 510 28.29 -11.32 22.15
N GLY A 511 29.39 -11.93 22.59
CA GLY A 511 30.48 -12.41 21.71
C GLY A 511 30.23 -13.79 21.13
N ASP A 512 29.23 -14.52 21.63
CA ASP A 512 28.95 -15.88 21.22
C ASP A 512 27.85 -15.90 20.15
N SER A 513 28.21 -16.48 18.99
CA SER A 513 27.36 -16.57 17.82
C SER A 513 26.03 -17.31 18.05
N GLN A 514 25.93 -18.17 19.07
CA GLN A 514 24.70 -18.92 19.37
C GLN A 514 23.54 -18.01 19.80
N TYR A 515 23.86 -16.88 20.46
CA TYR A 515 22.86 -15.91 20.92
C TYR A 515 22.47 -14.89 19.85
N ARG A 516 23.27 -14.79 18.77
CA ARG A 516 22.99 -13.93 17.60
C ARG A 516 22.69 -12.47 17.95
N ILE A 517 23.24 -11.93 19.04
CA ILE A 517 23.03 -10.54 19.43
C ILE A 517 23.72 -9.62 18.41
N TYR A 518 23.00 -8.60 17.93
CA TYR A 518 23.60 -7.57 17.09
C TYR A 518 24.48 -6.65 17.95
N THR A 519 25.75 -6.51 17.57
CA THR A 519 26.77 -5.77 18.36
C THR A 519 27.28 -4.49 17.68
N GLY A 520 26.93 -4.30 16.41
CA GLY A 520 27.17 -3.05 15.67
C GLY A 520 26.36 -1.90 16.25
N GLU A 521 26.74 -0.66 15.97
CA GLU A 521 25.94 0.49 16.39
C GLU A 521 24.61 0.52 15.62
N ILE A 522 23.51 0.70 16.35
CA ILE A 522 22.22 1.03 15.73
C ILE A 522 22.19 2.55 15.55
N THR A 523 21.99 2.98 14.33
CA THR A 523 21.92 4.40 13.92
C THR A 523 20.69 4.60 13.03
N PRO A 524 20.33 5.84 12.67
CA PRO A 524 19.25 6.07 11.71
C PRO A 524 19.50 5.41 10.35
N ASN A 525 20.77 5.14 10.00
CA ASN A 525 21.16 4.50 8.75
C ASN A 525 21.26 2.97 8.82
N THR A 526 20.88 2.36 9.94
CA THR A 526 20.88 0.90 10.07
C THR A 526 19.82 0.28 9.18
N THR A 527 20.21 -0.73 8.42
CA THR A 527 19.39 -1.43 7.44
C THR A 527 19.09 -2.86 7.86
N ILE A 528 18.16 -3.51 7.16
CA ILE A 528 17.91 -4.95 7.32
C ILE A 528 19.22 -5.75 7.10
N ASP A 529 20.04 -5.38 6.11
CA ASP A 529 21.29 -6.07 5.78
C ASP A 529 22.26 -6.12 6.96
N ASP A 530 22.30 -5.02 7.74
CA ASP A 530 23.17 -4.91 8.91
C ASP A 530 22.75 -5.88 10.03
N VAL A 531 21.44 -6.05 10.23
CA VAL A 531 20.88 -6.77 11.39
C VAL A 531 20.35 -8.17 11.07
N LYS A 532 20.37 -8.58 9.80
CA LYS A 532 19.81 -9.85 9.35
C LYS A 532 20.42 -11.05 10.10
N GLY A 533 19.58 -12.00 10.48
CA GLY A 533 19.96 -13.17 11.28
C GLY A 533 20.35 -12.85 12.73
N LYS A 534 20.14 -11.62 13.21
CA LYS A 534 20.51 -11.14 14.55
C LYS A 534 19.32 -10.66 15.38
N ILE A 535 19.60 -10.44 16.66
CA ILE A 535 18.65 -9.93 17.67
C ILE A 535 19.08 -8.53 18.09
N ILE A 536 18.19 -7.56 17.96
CA ILE A 536 18.32 -6.22 18.51
C ILE A 536 17.74 -6.22 19.93
N LEU A 537 18.52 -5.74 20.90
CA LEU A 537 18.09 -5.62 22.28
C LEU A 537 17.79 -4.16 22.62
N LYS A 538 16.67 -3.94 23.32
CA LYS A 538 16.31 -2.64 23.90
C LYS A 538 15.88 -2.81 25.35
N ALA A 539 16.19 -1.84 26.20
CA ALA A 539 15.62 -1.71 27.54
C ALA A 539 15.08 -0.29 27.77
N ASN A 540 14.07 -0.18 28.62
CA ASN A 540 13.67 1.12 29.18
C ASN A 540 14.35 1.32 30.54
N TYR A 541 14.61 2.58 30.88
CA TYR A 541 14.84 2.97 32.26
C TYR A 541 13.67 3.83 32.74
N ASN A 542 13.35 3.75 34.03
CA ASN A 542 12.12 4.34 34.58
C ASN A 542 12.39 5.51 35.54
N SER A 543 13.65 5.75 35.87
CA SER A 543 14.03 6.86 36.75
C SER A 543 15.45 7.33 36.46
N LYS A 544 15.76 8.57 36.87
CA LYS A 544 17.13 9.09 36.86
C LYS A 544 18.05 8.29 37.80
N LYS A 545 17.49 7.73 38.86
CA LYS A 545 18.22 6.93 39.85
C LYS A 545 18.69 5.62 39.24
N MET A 546 17.83 4.94 38.47
CA MET A 546 18.13 3.67 37.81
C MET A 546 19.42 3.71 36.98
N ILE A 547 19.66 4.80 36.27
CA ILE A 547 20.83 4.95 35.38
C ILE A 547 22.04 5.61 36.06
N ASN A 548 21.94 5.97 37.34
CA ASN A 548 23.00 6.68 38.04
C ASN A 548 24.24 5.79 38.21
N GLY A 549 25.39 6.27 37.74
CA GLY A 549 26.65 5.54 37.80
C GLY A 549 26.76 4.37 36.81
N TYR A 550 25.81 4.21 35.89
CA TYR A 550 25.89 3.19 34.85
C TYR A 550 27.12 3.43 33.96
N ASN A 551 27.99 2.41 33.85
CA ASN A 551 29.21 2.44 33.04
C ASN A 551 29.30 1.23 32.09
N GLY A 552 28.15 0.64 31.78
CA GLY A 552 28.01 -0.54 30.93
C GLY A 552 28.30 -0.28 29.44
N THR A 553 28.56 -1.37 28.71
CA THR A 553 28.84 -1.37 27.27
C THR A 553 28.05 -2.44 26.51
N ALA A 554 27.05 -3.03 27.16
CA ALA A 554 26.18 -4.03 26.54
C ALA A 554 25.47 -3.43 25.31
N PRO A 555 25.41 -4.16 24.17
CA PRO A 555 24.77 -3.69 22.94
C PRO A 555 23.24 -3.63 23.07
N ILE A 556 22.77 -2.63 23.82
CA ILE A 556 21.36 -2.42 24.16
C ILE A 556 20.99 -0.98 23.81
N LEU A 557 19.82 -0.79 23.21
CA LEU A 557 19.19 0.52 23.06
C LEU A 557 18.48 0.92 24.36
N PHE A 558 18.65 2.15 24.81
CA PHE A 558 18.02 2.67 26.02
C PHE A 558 17.16 3.90 25.75
N SER A 559 15.97 3.94 26.33
CA SER A 559 15.08 5.10 26.34
C SER A 559 14.40 5.27 27.70
N TYR A 560 14.04 6.51 28.05
CA TYR A 560 13.22 6.78 29.23
C TYR A 560 11.78 6.34 28.98
N TRP A 561 11.18 5.67 29.95
CA TRP A 561 9.74 5.41 29.99
C TRP A 561 9.12 6.14 31.18
N ASP A 562 8.14 6.98 30.90
CA ASP A 562 7.30 7.67 31.88
C ASP A 562 5.85 7.67 31.42
N GLY A 563 4.99 7.01 32.18
CA GLY A 563 3.57 6.87 31.87
C GLY A 563 3.29 6.33 30.46
N PHE A 564 2.05 6.53 30.01
CA PHE A 564 1.56 5.92 28.77
C PHE A 564 2.02 6.61 27.49
N TYR A 565 2.55 7.84 27.55
CA TYR A 565 2.88 8.65 26.38
C TYR A 565 4.11 9.57 26.58
N GLY A 566 4.98 9.22 27.52
CA GLY A 566 6.13 10.04 27.90
C GLY A 566 5.76 11.17 28.86
N PRO A 567 6.78 11.93 29.33
CA PRO A 567 6.59 13.01 30.29
C PRO A 567 5.86 14.21 29.66
N GLU A 568 5.01 14.86 30.46
CA GLU A 568 4.35 16.12 30.12
C GLU A 568 5.39 17.26 30.01
N ASP A 569 5.26 18.13 29.00
CA ASP A 569 6.05 19.35 28.79
C ASP A 569 5.09 20.53 28.57
N GLY A 570 4.66 21.17 29.67
CA GLY A 570 3.69 22.26 29.67
C GLY A 570 2.28 21.78 29.29
N ASN A 571 1.79 22.21 28.12
CA ASN A 571 0.46 21.83 27.60
C ASN A 571 0.54 20.71 26.54
N SER A 572 1.67 20.00 26.43
CA SER A 572 1.92 18.92 25.47
C SER A 572 2.82 17.85 26.11
N TYR A 573 3.36 16.94 25.31
CA TYR A 573 4.30 15.91 25.74
C TYR A 573 5.68 16.17 25.15
N TYR A 574 6.73 15.79 25.88
CA TYR A 574 8.12 15.92 25.39
C TYR A 574 8.28 15.30 24.00
N GLN A 575 7.74 14.10 23.79
CA GLN A 575 7.88 13.40 22.52
C GLN A 575 7.16 14.07 21.35
N ASP A 576 6.08 14.83 21.57
CA ASP A 576 5.42 15.60 20.51
C ASP A 576 6.33 16.75 20.02
N LYS A 577 7.05 17.38 20.94
CA LYS A 577 7.95 18.51 20.65
C LYS A 577 9.27 18.07 20.01
N TYR A 578 9.80 16.93 20.43
CA TYR A 578 11.11 16.43 20.00
C TYR A 578 11.05 15.21 19.08
N GLN A 579 9.85 14.84 18.61
CA GLN A 579 9.60 13.72 17.69
C GLN A 579 10.05 12.37 18.28
N GLY A 580 9.84 12.19 19.59
CA GLY A 580 10.20 10.99 20.35
C GLY A 580 11.20 11.25 21.50
N MET A 581 11.27 10.29 22.41
CA MET A 581 12.25 10.25 23.50
C MET A 581 13.66 9.95 22.96
N PRO A 582 14.73 10.47 23.56
CA PRO A 582 16.10 10.08 23.23
C PRO A 582 16.27 8.56 23.33
N MET A 583 16.82 7.96 22.28
CA MET A 583 17.17 6.54 22.26
C MET A 583 18.67 6.38 22.06
N ASN A 584 19.36 5.92 23.10
CA ASN A 584 20.82 5.89 23.15
C ASN A 584 21.35 4.47 23.01
N TRP A 585 22.47 4.31 22.29
CA TRP A 585 23.14 3.03 22.11
C TRP A 585 24.16 2.78 23.21
N LYS A 586 24.09 1.60 23.86
CA LYS A 586 24.97 1.10 24.94
C LYS A 586 24.93 1.86 26.26
N THR A 587 24.83 3.19 26.23
CA THR A 587 24.87 4.03 27.43
C THR A 587 23.57 4.81 27.55
N PRO A 588 22.75 4.57 28.60
CA PRO A 588 21.58 5.38 28.85
C PRO A 588 22.00 6.79 29.29
N GLU A 589 21.24 7.80 28.86
CA GLU A 589 21.39 9.19 29.27
C GLU A 589 20.02 9.72 29.67
N TRP A 590 19.98 10.56 30.71
CA TRP A 590 18.75 11.21 31.16
C TRP A 590 18.15 12.07 30.02
N TYR A 591 16.84 11.91 29.76
CA TYR A 591 16.22 12.43 28.54
C TYR A 591 16.35 13.95 28.36
N GLU A 592 16.29 14.74 29.45
CA GLU A 592 16.44 16.20 29.40
C GLU A 592 17.86 16.63 28.96
N SER A 593 18.85 15.77 29.18
CA SER A 593 20.25 16.03 28.79
C SER A 593 20.54 15.69 27.34
N ALA A 594 19.61 15.04 26.62
CA ALA A 594 19.80 14.56 25.25
C ALA A 594 18.81 15.17 24.22
N PRO A 595 18.61 16.50 24.18
CA PRO A 595 17.64 17.13 23.28
C PRO A 595 17.98 17.00 21.79
N ASN A 596 19.23 16.63 21.45
CA ASN A 596 19.72 16.43 20.08
C ASN A 596 20.02 14.95 19.77
N ALA A 597 19.34 14.01 20.44
CA ALA A 597 19.54 12.58 20.23
C ALA A 597 19.39 12.19 18.75
N LYS A 598 20.35 11.40 18.26
CA LYS A 598 20.41 10.92 16.86
C LYS A 598 19.34 9.88 16.55
N LEU A 599 18.86 9.16 17.55
CA LEU A 599 17.76 8.21 17.45
C LEU A 599 16.68 8.60 18.45
N ARG A 600 15.43 8.35 18.06
CA ARG A 600 14.23 8.71 18.80
C ARG A 600 13.33 7.50 18.97
N TRP A 601 12.72 7.39 20.14
CA TRP A 601 11.73 6.38 20.48
C TRP A 601 10.40 7.07 20.76
N TYR A 602 9.46 6.97 19.82
CA TYR A 602 8.14 7.59 19.93
C TYR A 602 7.12 6.51 20.28
N TYR A 603 6.60 6.53 21.52
CA TYR A 603 5.82 5.41 22.03
C TYR A 603 4.47 5.81 22.60
N GLN A 604 3.56 4.84 22.58
CA GLN A 604 2.48 4.78 23.56
C GLN A 604 2.47 3.38 24.17
N GLU A 605 2.45 3.29 25.50
CA GLU A 605 2.50 2.02 26.24
C GLU A 605 1.69 2.11 27.54
N ALA A 606 0.55 1.42 27.58
CA ALA A 606 -0.28 1.33 28.78
C ALA A 606 -0.74 -0.11 28.97
N THR A 607 -0.28 -0.75 30.03
CA THR A 607 -0.64 -2.11 30.39
C THR A 607 -1.99 -2.15 31.09
N HIS A 608 -2.24 -1.24 32.05
CA HIS A 608 -3.46 -1.26 32.86
C HIS A 608 -4.46 -0.19 32.42
N VAL A 609 -5.56 -0.61 31.79
CA VAL A 609 -6.56 0.29 31.22
C VAL A 609 -7.83 0.36 32.07
N GLY A 610 -8.23 1.57 32.46
CA GLY A 610 -9.42 1.82 33.29
C GLY A 610 -9.41 3.19 33.96
N THR A 611 -10.41 3.42 34.81
CA THR A 611 -10.52 4.67 35.58
C THR A 611 -9.49 4.69 36.71
N GLY A 612 -8.64 5.71 36.77
CA GLY A 612 -7.62 5.87 37.82
C GLY A 612 -6.40 4.95 37.68
N THR A 613 -6.16 4.41 36.48
CA THR A 613 -4.99 3.57 36.15
C THR A 613 -4.02 4.32 35.23
N GLU A 614 -3.10 3.60 34.57
CA GLU A 614 -2.14 4.17 33.61
C GLU A 614 -2.83 4.97 32.49
N ALA A 615 -3.93 4.45 31.93
CA ALA A 615 -4.71 5.16 30.91
C ALA A 615 -6.18 4.72 30.94
N THR A 616 -7.09 5.62 30.55
CA THR A 616 -8.47 5.24 30.22
C THR A 616 -8.53 4.52 28.86
N LYS A 617 -9.64 3.84 28.58
CA LYS A 617 -9.89 3.26 27.24
C LYS A 617 -9.80 4.33 26.15
N GLU A 618 -10.43 5.48 26.36
CA GLU A 618 -10.43 6.59 25.39
C GLU A 618 -9.02 7.13 25.14
N GLN A 619 -8.20 7.28 26.18
CA GLN A 619 -6.80 7.68 26.03
C GLN A 619 -6.02 6.62 25.23
N LYS A 620 -6.16 5.34 25.57
CA LYS A 620 -5.52 4.23 24.85
C LYS A 620 -5.87 4.28 23.35
N GLU A 621 -7.15 4.37 23.00
CA GLU A 621 -7.59 4.45 21.60
C GLU A 621 -7.06 5.72 20.90
N THR A 622 -7.07 6.86 21.59
CA THR A 622 -6.59 8.14 21.07
C THR A 622 -5.10 8.07 20.70
N TYR A 623 -4.28 7.54 21.60
CA TYR A 623 -2.83 7.51 21.38
C TYR A 623 -2.38 6.39 20.44
N ILE A 624 -3.14 5.28 20.34
CA ILE A 624 -2.98 4.30 19.25
C ILE A 624 -3.13 4.99 17.89
N LYS A 625 -4.23 5.73 17.69
CA LYS A 625 -4.52 6.47 16.44
C LYS A 625 -3.51 7.59 16.19
N LYS A 626 -3.08 8.27 17.26
CA LYS A 626 -2.07 9.33 17.16
C LYS A 626 -0.76 8.77 16.61
N LEU A 627 -0.25 7.65 17.12
CA LEU A 627 0.99 7.06 16.57
C LEU A 627 0.85 6.64 15.11
N PHE A 628 -0.30 6.09 14.70
CA PHE A 628 -0.54 5.80 13.29
C PHE A 628 -0.51 7.07 12.43
N THR A 629 -1.05 8.18 12.92
CA THR A 629 -1.03 9.47 12.23
C THR A 629 0.38 10.07 12.19
N GLU A 630 1.09 10.08 13.32
CA GLU A 630 2.45 10.63 13.40
C GLU A 630 3.45 9.84 12.56
N SER A 631 3.23 8.54 12.37
CA SER A 631 4.04 7.74 11.45
C SER A 631 4.01 8.27 10.02
N VAL A 632 2.83 8.72 9.55
CA VAL A 632 2.67 9.32 8.23
C VAL A 632 3.27 10.73 8.21
N ASN A 633 3.05 11.52 9.25
CA ASN A 633 3.60 12.87 9.36
C ASN A 633 5.14 12.86 9.29
N LEU A 634 5.79 12.01 10.09
CA LEU A 634 7.25 11.91 10.10
C LEU A 634 7.78 11.27 8.81
N TYR A 635 7.08 10.31 8.23
CA TYR A 635 7.43 9.79 6.91
C TYR A 635 7.32 10.85 5.79
N LYS A 636 6.56 11.93 5.96
CA LYS A 636 6.54 13.03 4.98
C LYS A 636 7.59 14.11 5.24
N ASN A 637 7.93 14.33 6.50
CA ASN A 637 8.63 15.54 6.91
C ASN A 637 10.02 15.30 7.53
N ASP A 638 10.35 14.07 7.93
CA ASP A 638 11.65 13.71 8.51
C ASP A 638 12.40 12.75 7.58
N VAL A 639 13.52 13.22 7.03
CA VAL A 639 14.38 12.44 6.11
C VAL A 639 15.56 11.77 6.83
N ASP A 640 15.71 11.99 8.14
CA ASP A 640 16.84 11.44 8.89
C ASP A 640 16.64 9.96 9.28
N HIS A 641 15.43 9.41 9.15
CA HIS A 641 15.06 8.04 9.55
C HIS A 641 15.30 7.73 11.04
N LYS A 642 15.35 8.77 11.87
CA LYS A 642 15.81 8.69 13.27
C LYS A 642 14.77 8.14 14.25
N THR A 643 13.50 8.11 13.87
CA THR A 643 12.41 7.78 14.80
C THR A 643 11.94 6.34 14.65
N TRP A 644 11.95 5.61 15.75
CA TRP A 644 11.31 4.31 15.89
C TRP A 644 10.00 4.49 16.65
N PHE A 645 8.92 4.00 16.06
CA PHE A 645 7.62 3.98 16.72
C PHE A 645 7.44 2.71 17.56
N MET A 646 6.76 2.84 18.69
CA MET A 646 6.22 1.70 19.43
C MET A 646 4.78 1.95 19.84
N ASN A 647 3.87 1.13 19.29
CA ASN A 647 2.44 1.24 19.52
C ASN A 647 1.95 0.00 20.27
N ASP A 648 1.64 0.13 21.56
CA ASP A 648 1.13 -0.97 22.37
C ASP A 648 -0.40 -1.11 22.28
N LEU A 649 -0.89 -2.09 21.53
CA LEU A 649 -2.31 -2.48 21.50
C LEU A 649 -2.62 -3.55 22.56
N GLY A 650 -1.61 -4.07 23.27
CA GLY A 650 -1.76 -5.01 24.37
C GLY A 650 -2.09 -4.34 25.69
N GLY A 651 -2.26 -5.17 26.74
CA GLY A 651 -2.63 -4.74 28.09
C GLY A 651 -3.79 -5.55 28.68
N GLU A 652 -4.42 -5.02 29.72
CA GLU A 652 -5.67 -5.54 30.27
C GLU A 652 -6.61 -4.42 30.71
N TYR A 653 -7.90 -4.69 30.69
CA TYR A 653 -8.83 -3.89 31.49
C TYR A 653 -8.74 -4.32 32.94
N ILE A 654 -8.49 -3.38 33.85
CA ILE A 654 -8.39 -3.68 35.29
C ILE A 654 -9.69 -4.24 35.88
N SER A 655 -10.84 -3.92 35.27
CA SER A 655 -12.12 -4.51 35.65
C SER A 655 -12.13 -5.97 35.22
N GLY A 656 -11.91 -6.86 36.19
CA GLY A 656 -11.91 -8.30 35.98
C GLY A 656 -10.66 -8.86 35.31
N ASN A 657 -9.54 -8.12 35.31
CA ASN A 657 -8.25 -8.53 34.73
C ASN A 657 -8.39 -9.09 33.31
N ASN A 658 -9.02 -8.30 32.43
CA ASN A 658 -9.56 -8.82 31.18
C ASN A 658 -8.67 -8.49 29.97
N THR A 659 -7.71 -9.38 29.71
CA THR A 659 -6.83 -9.32 28.53
C THR A 659 -7.58 -9.62 27.23
N THR A 660 -8.61 -10.48 27.27
CA THR A 660 -9.37 -10.92 26.08
C THR A 660 -10.28 -9.84 25.52
N GLN A 661 -10.98 -9.10 26.37
CA GLN A 661 -11.82 -7.97 25.94
C GLN A 661 -10.95 -6.82 25.43
N LEU A 662 -9.82 -6.54 26.10
CA LEU A 662 -8.89 -5.52 25.61
C LEU A 662 -8.33 -5.91 24.24
N ALA A 663 -7.90 -7.16 24.06
CA ALA A 663 -7.43 -7.65 22.76
C ALA A 663 -8.51 -7.51 21.69
N THR A 664 -9.75 -7.90 22.01
CA THR A 664 -10.89 -7.76 21.09
C THR A 664 -11.06 -6.30 20.66
N ASP A 665 -11.06 -5.35 21.59
CA ASP A 665 -11.29 -3.95 21.27
C ASP A 665 -10.10 -3.34 20.48
N MET A 666 -8.87 -3.51 20.99
CA MET A 666 -7.69 -2.83 20.46
C MET A 666 -7.19 -3.46 19.15
N ASN A 667 -7.25 -4.78 18.99
CA ASN A 667 -6.86 -5.40 17.73
C ASN A 667 -7.85 -5.05 16.61
N ASN A 668 -9.16 -5.03 16.90
CA ASN A 668 -10.17 -4.57 15.94
C ASN A 668 -9.98 -3.10 15.57
N LEU A 669 -9.67 -2.24 16.56
CA LEU A 669 -9.30 -0.85 16.30
C LEU A 669 -8.10 -0.80 15.33
N GLY A 670 -7.00 -1.48 15.65
CA GLY A 670 -5.79 -1.51 14.83
C GLY A 670 -6.07 -1.93 13.38
N VAL A 671 -6.79 -3.05 13.19
CA VAL A 671 -7.19 -3.53 11.86
C VAL A 671 -8.03 -2.48 11.13
N ARG A 672 -9.06 -1.92 11.76
CA ARG A 672 -9.95 -0.94 11.13
C ARG A 672 -9.20 0.32 10.69
N GLU A 673 -8.39 0.92 11.57
CA GLU A 673 -7.66 2.14 11.24
C GLU A 673 -6.67 1.90 10.09
N LEU A 674 -5.97 0.76 10.09
CA LEU A 674 -4.97 0.44 9.09
C LEU A 674 -5.55 0.01 7.73
N GLN A 675 -6.74 -0.59 7.68
CA GLN A 675 -7.40 -0.92 6.40
C GLN A 675 -8.06 0.30 5.73
N ASN A 676 -8.44 1.29 6.53
CA ASN A 676 -9.14 2.50 6.05
C ASN A 676 -8.21 3.67 5.74
N ARG A 677 -6.91 3.58 6.04
CA ARG A 677 -5.98 4.67 5.78
C ARG A 677 -5.82 4.93 4.28
N THR A 678 -5.77 6.22 3.93
CA THR A 678 -5.53 6.69 2.56
C THR A 678 -4.04 6.77 2.22
N GLU A 679 -3.20 6.91 3.24
CA GLU A 679 -1.76 7.05 3.10
C GLU A 679 -1.04 6.02 3.94
N ASN A 680 0.11 5.59 3.42
CA ASN A 680 0.88 4.52 4.00
C ASN A 680 2.30 4.96 4.41
N ALA A 681 2.68 4.63 5.65
CA ALA A 681 4.02 4.78 6.22
C ALA A 681 4.37 3.58 7.14
N GLY A 682 5.64 3.51 7.54
CA GLY A 682 6.17 2.53 8.49
C GLY A 682 5.63 2.75 9.89
N LEU A 683 5.14 1.69 10.54
CA LEU A 683 4.43 1.79 11.82
C LEU A 683 5.33 1.50 13.04
N GLY A 684 6.60 1.17 12.80
CA GLY A 684 7.51 0.68 13.83
C GLY A 684 7.03 -0.63 14.44
N LEU A 685 7.20 -0.75 15.75
CA LEU A 685 6.87 -1.95 16.52
C LEU A 685 5.44 -1.86 17.05
N VAL A 686 4.58 -2.80 16.69
CA VAL A 686 3.18 -2.82 17.13
C VAL A 686 2.93 -4.06 17.98
N PHE A 687 2.79 -3.87 19.30
CA PHE A 687 2.64 -4.96 20.25
C PHE A 687 1.17 -5.27 20.52
N MET A 688 0.82 -6.54 20.62
CA MET A 688 -0.56 -6.97 20.87
C MET A 688 -0.64 -8.18 21.82
N ASN A 689 -1.80 -8.34 22.46
CA ASN A 689 -2.15 -9.58 23.15
C ASN A 689 -2.52 -10.67 22.14
N PHE A 690 -2.32 -11.93 22.52
CA PHE A 690 -2.67 -13.11 21.73
C PHE A 690 -2.10 -13.06 20.32
N ALA A 691 -0.83 -12.67 20.20
CA ALA A 691 -0.12 -12.43 18.96
C ALA A 691 0.23 -13.74 18.24
N ASP A 692 -0.81 -14.41 17.73
CA ASP A 692 -0.73 -15.65 16.99
C ASP A 692 -1.84 -15.70 15.92
N LYS A 693 -1.88 -16.79 15.16
CA LYS A 693 -2.86 -17.03 14.09
C LYS A 693 -3.78 -18.20 14.39
N GLN A 694 -3.90 -18.61 15.65
CA GLN A 694 -4.64 -19.82 16.02
C GLN A 694 -6.14 -19.54 16.11
N SER A 695 -6.95 -20.52 15.69
CA SER A 695 -8.43 -20.38 15.64
C SER A 695 -9.06 -20.11 17.00
N THR A 696 -8.49 -20.65 18.08
CA THR A 696 -8.96 -20.51 19.45
C THR A 696 -8.36 -19.34 20.20
N SER A 697 -7.49 -18.54 19.56
CA SER A 697 -6.88 -17.38 20.18
C SER A 697 -6.72 -16.22 19.21
N GLY A 698 -5.64 -16.14 18.44
CA GLY A 698 -5.39 -14.95 17.65
C GLY A 698 -6.48 -14.62 16.62
N ALA A 699 -7.06 -15.65 15.98
CA ALA A 699 -8.20 -15.47 15.09
C ALA A 699 -9.50 -15.07 15.83
N LEU A 700 -9.67 -15.55 17.07
CA LEU A 700 -10.79 -15.19 17.93
C LEU A 700 -10.73 -13.70 18.34
N TYR A 701 -9.52 -13.17 18.54
CA TYR A 701 -9.27 -11.79 19.00
C TYR A 701 -8.69 -10.88 17.91
N LYS A 702 -8.78 -11.26 16.64
CA LYS A 702 -8.36 -10.46 15.46
C LYS A 702 -6.89 -10.07 15.40
N SER A 703 -6.02 -10.72 16.17
CA SER A 703 -4.58 -10.50 16.05
C SER A 703 -4.00 -11.17 14.81
N ASP A 704 -4.59 -12.25 14.29
CA ASP A 704 -4.20 -12.87 13.02
C ASP A 704 -4.29 -11.87 11.86
N TRP A 705 -5.40 -11.12 11.84
CA TRP A 705 -5.68 -10.00 10.96
C TRP A 705 -4.74 -8.84 11.19
N LEU A 706 -4.48 -8.46 12.46
CA LEU A 706 -3.59 -7.35 12.78
C LEU A 706 -2.14 -7.66 12.35
N ILE A 707 -1.61 -8.84 12.70
CA ILE A 707 -0.30 -9.34 12.26
C ILE A 707 -0.19 -9.25 10.75
N GLN A 708 -1.18 -9.77 10.00
CA GLN A 708 -1.10 -9.74 8.55
C GLN A 708 -1.22 -8.33 7.98
N THR A 709 -2.06 -7.48 8.56
CA THR A 709 -2.22 -6.08 8.15
C THR A 709 -0.90 -5.30 8.31
N LEU A 710 -0.20 -5.51 9.42
CA LEU A 710 1.12 -4.92 9.67
C LEU A 710 2.19 -5.43 8.71
N ILE A 711 2.18 -6.73 8.39
CA ILE A 711 3.12 -7.30 7.42
C ILE A 711 2.87 -6.74 6.03
N ASP A 712 1.62 -6.76 5.56
CA ASP A 712 1.22 -6.26 4.25
C ASP A 712 1.55 -4.76 4.09
N ASN A 713 1.52 -4.02 5.20
CA ASN A 713 1.91 -2.62 5.24
C ASN A 713 3.27 -2.32 4.62
N ASN A 714 4.25 -3.22 4.81
CA ASN A 714 5.62 -3.09 4.29
C ASN A 714 5.69 -3.18 2.76
N PHE A 715 4.58 -3.45 2.08
CA PHE A 715 4.50 -3.53 0.61
C PHE A 715 3.59 -2.45 0.01
N LYS A 716 2.87 -1.68 0.84
CA LYS A 716 1.84 -0.71 0.40
C LYS A 716 2.40 0.69 0.09
N PHE A 717 3.68 0.93 0.33
CA PHE A 717 4.34 2.23 0.07
C PHE A 717 5.82 2.06 -0.24
N ALA A 718 6.44 3.15 -0.69
CA ALA A 718 7.85 3.22 -1.01
C ALA A 718 8.72 3.24 0.25
N LEU A 719 9.06 2.08 0.81
CA LEU A 719 10.01 2.01 1.93
C LEU A 719 11.34 2.68 1.57
N ARG A 720 11.82 3.56 2.45
CA ARG A 720 13.09 4.26 2.24
C ARG A 720 14.26 3.32 2.52
N LYS A 721 15.32 3.45 1.75
CA LYS A 721 16.47 2.54 1.79
C LYS A 721 17.78 3.28 1.59
N LYS A 722 18.88 2.66 2.03
CA LYS A 722 20.23 3.14 1.74
C LYS A 722 20.46 3.15 0.23
N GLY A 723 20.92 4.29 -0.29
CA GLY A 723 21.20 4.46 -1.71
C GLY A 723 22.20 3.42 -2.22
N SER A 724 21.93 2.83 -3.39
CA SER A 724 22.97 2.13 -4.14
C SER A 724 23.87 3.19 -4.76
N THR A 725 25.18 3.16 -4.49
CA THR A 725 26.14 3.89 -5.32
C THR A 725 26.21 3.21 -6.69
N THR A 726 25.20 3.44 -7.52
CA THR A 726 25.35 3.49 -8.96
C THR A 726 25.59 4.95 -9.29
N THR A 727 26.87 5.29 -9.47
CA THR A 727 27.27 6.50 -10.20
C THR A 727 26.47 6.58 -11.48
N TYR A 728 25.51 7.50 -11.55
CA TYR A 728 25.10 8.03 -12.83
C TYR A 728 26.30 8.79 -13.38
N ASP A 729 26.88 8.25 -14.44
CA ASP A 729 27.91 8.93 -15.22
C ASP A 729 27.28 10.22 -15.76
N SER A 730 27.53 11.33 -15.08
CA SER A 730 27.02 12.67 -15.38
C SER A 730 27.84 13.31 -16.50
N SER A 731 28.06 12.55 -17.58
CA SER A 731 28.80 13.01 -18.75
C SER A 731 27.93 13.04 -20.01
N TYR A 732 26.73 13.61 -19.91
CA TYR A 732 26.01 14.17 -21.07
C TYR A 732 25.31 15.47 -20.67
N THR A 733 26.09 16.55 -20.52
CA THR A 733 25.56 17.91 -20.63
C THR A 733 25.17 18.17 -22.08
N SER A 734 23.89 18.49 -22.27
CA SER A 734 23.25 18.87 -23.53
C SER A 734 24.04 19.91 -24.32
N GLY A 735 24.11 19.68 -25.64
CA GLY A 735 24.59 20.67 -26.59
C GLY A 735 23.64 21.87 -26.67
N GLY A 736 24.18 23.06 -26.41
CA GLY A 736 23.57 24.32 -26.79
C GLY A 736 24.28 24.84 -28.05
N SER A 737 23.59 24.85 -29.18
CA SER A 737 23.97 25.66 -30.33
C SER A 737 23.40 27.07 -30.11
N VAL A 738 24.28 28.04 -29.88
CA VAL A 738 23.94 29.46 -29.96
C VAL A 738 24.12 29.90 -31.41
N ILE A 739 23.06 30.40 -32.02
CA ILE A 739 23.05 31.11 -33.30
C ILE A 739 23.84 32.42 -33.15
N GLU A 740 24.82 32.63 -34.04
CA GLU A 740 24.68 33.66 -35.08
C GLU A 740 24.26 33.01 -36.39
#